data_AF-A0A3M1AAI3-F1
#
_entry.id   AF-A0A3M1AAI3-F1
#
_cell.length_a   1.000
_cell.length_b   1.000
_cell.length_c   1.000
_cell.angle_alpha   90.00
_cell.angle_beta   90.00
_cell.angle_gamma   90.00
#
_symmetry.space_group_name_H-M   'P 1'
#
loop_
_entity.id
_entity.type
_entity.pdbx_description
1 polymer ?
#
loop_
_entity_poly.entity_id
_entity_poly.type
_entity_poly.pdbx_seq_one_letter_code
_entity_poly.pdbx_strand_id
1 'polypeptide(L)'
;MQTNYQNLVNKIQYLYRRWKKIVIIRGLAFTILSLVSLLAVAYILDSFVPLTLTWRIILLAGTVILPVIIFFKFLVIPLFRAPSKKQIARHVEDKYPELEDRLVSAVELGEQPSERYSPVLLSKLLEDANFRIEPLNLPATIEGKGAFLWGSTALLLSLLFGGLLFTHLDQIADRAFRILKPWKVPELNTRPSLEVTPGNTRIPKGSSQEIIAQVLNSEPEEVDIYYTEQDTIWQKFPMDATEQKGRFAFNLFNVEKATRYYIKAGNLLSDIFTISVYEAPKIKRIDLTYVFPDYTGLSPRKVTDTGDVWAPVGTKVKIQAVADKKIRKSEVIVGENRRLKAYVHSDTLISTSFTVTHDTYYKIRITDLDNLTNDPPQEYYVHAIPDEPPTLTVEKPGHDIKASMLEEVPLKVKVEDDFGLSSLKLIYNLNDKPARVIPLKTHRKSEKAGDFYSVHEFVAEYMFYLEDLKVQPGDFITYYLEARDNSQAENAEPISTDIFFIEVRPFEQEFYQALSQGGMSGGMGGRLSTTQKEIITATWNLKKKEKQLNSDEFEDGLQAITESQTNLKTVTENVLQQMNQRSMFTRESGPDLTTIYFEAIEAMSDALKELEDKKLQGALAPERKAYQKLLEAEAQIKEIQVQRARVQGLAGAASLDEVAQLFEDEMDKLKN
;
A
#
# COMPACT_ATOMS: atom_id res chain seq x y z
N MET A 1 12.42 -14.63 117.27
CA MET A 1 11.61 -13.66 116.49
C MET A 1 12.12 -13.45 115.07
N GLN A 2 13.33 -12.91 114.87
CA GLN A 2 13.86 -12.60 113.53
C GLN A 2 13.87 -13.81 112.58
N THR A 3 14.25 -15.00 113.07
CA THR A 3 14.28 -16.24 112.26
C THR A 3 12.88 -16.65 111.75
N ASN A 4 11.86 -16.58 112.61
CA ASN A 4 10.49 -16.96 112.27
C ASN A 4 9.86 -15.96 111.28
N TYR A 5 10.11 -14.66 111.45
CA TYR A 5 9.64 -13.66 110.49
C TYR A 5 10.35 -13.80 109.14
N GLN A 6 11.67 -14.00 109.13
CA GLN A 6 12.44 -14.26 107.90
C GLN A 6 11.93 -15.50 107.15
N ASN A 7 11.54 -16.56 107.86
CA ASN A 7 10.95 -17.76 107.24
C ASN A 7 9.60 -17.46 106.56
N LEU A 8 8.72 -16.68 107.18
CA LEU A 8 7.45 -16.26 106.56
C LEU A 8 7.68 -15.35 105.35
N VAL A 9 8.58 -14.37 105.48
CA VAL A 9 8.95 -13.48 104.37
C VAL A 9 9.55 -14.27 103.21
N ASN A 10 10.40 -15.26 103.47
CA ASN A 10 10.98 -16.13 102.44
C ASN A 10 9.89 -16.96 101.72
N LYS A 11 8.91 -17.50 102.45
CA LYS A 11 7.77 -18.23 101.87
C LYS A 11 6.89 -17.31 100.99
N ILE A 12 6.63 -16.09 101.44
CA ILE A 12 5.88 -15.07 100.65
C ILE A 12 6.69 -14.59 99.44
N GLN A 13 8.00 -14.41 99.60
CA GLN A 13 8.88 -14.03 98.50
C GLN A 13 8.99 -15.15 97.47
N TYR A 14 8.95 -16.42 97.89
CA TYR A 14 8.84 -17.57 96.98
C TYR A 14 7.53 -17.50 96.16
N LEU A 15 6.39 -17.23 96.80
CA LEU A 15 5.10 -17.05 96.11
C LEU A 15 5.11 -15.84 95.17
N TYR A 16 5.71 -14.73 95.57
CA TYR A 16 5.90 -13.56 94.72
C TYR A 16 6.76 -13.88 93.48
N ARG A 17 7.88 -14.59 93.66
CA ARG A 17 8.74 -15.04 92.55
C ARG A 17 7.98 -15.99 91.62
N ARG A 18 7.16 -16.88 92.17
CA ARG A 18 6.31 -17.81 91.39
C ARG A 18 5.24 -17.06 90.59
N TRP A 19 4.54 -16.11 91.21
CA TRP A 19 3.59 -15.22 90.52
C TRP A 19 4.26 -14.45 89.38
N LYS A 20 5.42 -13.83 89.67
CA LYS A 20 6.20 -13.08 88.67
C LYS A 20 6.59 -13.98 87.50
N LYS A 21 7.06 -15.21 87.74
CA LYS A 21 7.34 -16.19 86.68
C LYS A 21 6.10 -16.50 85.84
N ILE A 22 4.95 -16.71 86.47
CA ILE A 22 3.69 -17.03 85.76
C ILE A 22 3.24 -15.85 84.88
N VAL A 23 3.30 -14.62 85.39
CA VAL A 23 2.98 -13.40 84.63
C VAL A 23 3.95 -13.22 83.46
N ILE A 24 5.25 -13.44 83.68
CA ILE A 24 6.26 -13.35 82.62
C ILE A 24 6.03 -14.39 81.54
N ILE A 25 5.85 -15.66 81.92
CA ILE A 25 5.62 -16.75 80.96
C ILE A 25 4.34 -16.49 80.15
N ARG A 26 3.25 -16.11 80.82
CA ARG A 26 1.97 -15.82 80.15
C ARG A 26 2.05 -14.61 79.23
N GLY A 27 2.68 -13.52 79.70
CA GLY A 27 2.86 -12.29 78.92
C GLY A 27 3.69 -12.55 77.67
N LEU A 28 4.84 -13.22 77.82
CA LEU A 28 5.70 -13.60 76.70
C LEU A 28 5.00 -14.56 75.74
N ALA A 29 4.29 -15.56 76.26
CA ALA A 29 3.54 -16.52 75.45
C ALA A 29 2.52 -15.83 74.55
N PHE A 30 1.71 -14.91 75.09
CA PHE A 30 0.74 -14.17 74.27
C PHE A 30 1.39 -13.24 73.25
N THR A 31 2.52 -12.63 73.60
CA THR A 31 3.24 -11.76 72.64
C THR A 31 3.84 -12.55 71.49
N ILE A 32 4.45 -13.70 71.78
CA ILE A 32 5.01 -14.59 70.76
C ILE A 32 3.90 -15.16 69.91
N LEU A 33 2.80 -15.63 70.51
CA LEU A 33 1.67 -16.21 69.79
C LEU A 33 1.00 -15.18 68.88
N SER A 34 0.84 -13.93 69.33
CA SER A 34 0.34 -12.84 68.50
C SER A 34 1.27 -12.54 67.33
N LEU A 35 2.58 -12.42 67.59
CA LEU A 35 3.57 -12.12 66.56
C LEU A 35 3.64 -13.23 65.50
N VAL A 36 3.75 -14.49 65.93
CA VAL A 36 3.82 -15.66 65.03
C VAL A 36 2.53 -15.79 64.21
N SER A 37 1.36 -15.59 64.82
CA SER A 37 0.08 -15.66 64.10
C SER A 37 -0.03 -14.56 63.04
N LEU A 38 0.36 -13.32 63.37
CA LEU A 38 0.34 -12.21 62.41
C LEU A 38 1.33 -12.39 61.27
N LEU A 39 2.53 -12.89 61.55
CA LEU A 39 3.52 -13.21 60.52
C LEU A 39 3.04 -14.35 59.61
N ALA A 40 2.40 -15.38 60.17
CA ALA A 40 1.82 -16.46 59.39
C ALA A 40 0.69 -15.98 58.47
N VAL A 41 -0.20 -15.12 58.97
CA VAL A 41 -1.27 -14.50 58.15
C VAL A 41 -0.68 -13.62 57.06
N ALA A 42 0.33 -12.81 57.37
CA ALA A 42 0.99 -11.96 56.36
C ALA A 42 1.65 -12.80 55.26
N TYR A 43 2.29 -13.90 55.64
CA TYR A 43 2.90 -14.86 54.70
C TYR A 43 1.85 -15.51 53.79
N ILE A 44 0.73 -15.98 54.34
CA ILE A 44 -0.34 -16.60 53.55
C ILE A 44 -0.97 -15.57 52.59
N LEU A 45 -1.29 -14.36 53.07
CA LEU A 45 -1.91 -13.33 52.24
C LEU A 45 -1.02 -12.89 51.08
N ASP A 46 0.28 -12.65 51.31
CA ASP A 46 1.22 -12.29 50.22
C ASP A 46 1.46 -13.46 49.24
N SER A 47 1.22 -14.71 49.67
CA SER A 47 1.37 -15.89 48.83
C SER A 47 0.22 -16.09 47.84
N PHE A 48 -1.02 -15.76 48.24
CA PHE A 48 -2.22 -16.02 47.44
C PHE A 48 -2.82 -14.76 46.80
N VAL A 49 -2.51 -13.57 47.31
CA VAL A 49 -3.12 -12.31 46.86
C VAL A 49 -2.04 -11.28 46.54
N PRO A 50 -2.06 -10.66 45.34
CA PRO A 50 -1.17 -9.54 45.03
C PRO A 50 -1.61 -8.29 45.81
N LEU A 51 -1.04 -8.09 47.00
CA LEU A 51 -1.39 -6.99 47.88
C LEU A 51 -0.88 -5.64 47.35
N THR A 52 -1.76 -4.63 47.33
CA THR A 52 -1.38 -3.24 47.03
C THR A 52 -0.57 -2.62 48.18
N LEU A 53 0.12 -1.51 47.90
CA LEU A 53 0.97 -0.81 48.87
C LEU A 53 0.22 -0.48 50.18
N THR A 54 -1.04 -0.05 50.09
CA THR A 54 -1.87 0.29 51.25
C THR A 54 -2.08 -0.90 52.18
N TRP A 55 -2.43 -2.06 51.62
CA TRP A 55 -2.66 -3.27 52.41
C TRP A 55 -1.37 -3.79 53.05
N ARG A 56 -0.22 -3.64 52.38
CA ARG A 56 1.09 -3.98 52.95
C ARG A 56 1.46 -3.10 54.15
N ILE A 57 1.19 -1.79 54.07
CA ILE A 57 1.42 -0.87 55.19
C ILE A 57 0.51 -1.22 56.38
N ILE A 58 -0.77 -1.54 56.13
CA ILE A 58 -1.71 -1.96 57.18
C ILE A 58 -1.24 -3.24 57.86
N LEU A 59 -0.79 -4.24 57.10
CA LEU A 59 -0.26 -5.49 57.64
C LEU A 59 1.01 -5.26 58.47
N LEU A 60 1.94 -4.45 57.96
CA LEU A 60 3.16 -4.10 58.70
C LEU A 60 2.83 -3.38 60.02
N ALA A 61 1.96 -2.37 59.98
CA ALA A 61 1.51 -1.65 61.17
C ALA A 61 0.85 -2.61 62.17
N GLY A 62 0.00 -3.54 61.71
CA GLY A 62 -0.62 -4.56 62.55
C GLY A 62 0.38 -5.49 63.22
N THR A 63 1.39 -5.98 62.47
CA THR A 63 2.44 -6.88 62.98
C THR A 63 3.33 -6.25 64.05
N VAL A 64 3.43 -4.92 64.09
CA VAL A 64 4.22 -4.18 65.09
C VAL A 64 3.33 -3.72 66.25
N ILE A 65 2.22 -3.04 65.96
CA ILE A 65 1.40 -2.36 66.97
C ILE A 65 0.71 -3.39 67.88
N LEU A 66 0.13 -4.46 67.33
CA LEU A 66 -0.68 -5.39 68.12
C LEU A 66 0.15 -6.20 69.14
N PRO A 67 1.32 -6.78 68.78
CA PRO A 67 2.18 -7.45 69.78
C PRO A 67 2.71 -6.48 70.84
N VAL A 68 3.01 -5.23 70.48
CA VAL A 68 3.41 -4.19 71.44
C VAL A 68 2.28 -3.92 72.45
N ILE A 69 1.04 -3.72 71.99
CA ILE A 69 -0.11 -3.53 72.88
C ILE A 69 -0.28 -4.73 73.83
N ILE A 70 -0.18 -5.95 73.32
CA ILE A 70 -0.30 -7.19 74.10
C ILE A 70 0.84 -7.31 75.12
N PHE A 71 2.07 -6.97 74.73
CA PHE A 71 3.23 -6.95 75.62
C PHE A 71 3.01 -5.97 76.77
N PHE A 72 2.58 -4.75 76.47
CA PHE A 72 2.30 -3.77 77.52
C PHE A 72 1.14 -4.20 78.44
N LYS A 73 0.06 -4.74 77.88
CA LYS A 73 -1.13 -5.16 78.64
C LYS A 73 -0.91 -6.37 79.53
N PHE A 74 -0.19 -7.39 79.05
CA PHE A 74 -0.08 -8.69 79.73
C PHE A 74 1.26 -8.93 80.42
N LEU A 75 2.30 -8.17 80.08
CA LEU A 75 3.60 -8.24 80.74
C LEU A 75 3.84 -6.97 81.58
N VAL A 76 3.90 -5.81 80.94
CA VAL A 76 4.39 -4.57 81.57
C VAL A 76 3.45 -4.06 82.68
N ILE A 77 2.16 -3.85 82.37
CA ILE A 77 1.19 -3.33 83.33
C ILE A 77 1.07 -4.22 84.59
N PRO A 78 0.95 -5.56 84.47
CA PRO A 78 0.91 -6.45 85.63
C PRO A 78 2.20 -6.40 86.47
N LEU A 79 3.37 -6.29 85.84
CA LEU A 79 4.66 -6.20 86.53
C LEU A 79 4.81 -4.87 87.30
N PHE A 80 4.31 -3.76 86.77
CA PHE A 80 4.28 -2.47 87.47
C PHE A 80 3.22 -2.43 88.59
N ARG A 81 2.12 -3.16 88.45
CA ARG A 81 1.08 -3.35 89.49
C ARG A 81 1.37 -4.59 90.34
N ALA A 82 2.62 -4.76 90.76
CA ALA A 82 3.04 -5.90 91.56
C ALA A 82 2.31 -5.92 92.93
N PRO A 83 1.76 -7.08 93.36
CA PRO A 83 1.06 -7.16 94.64
C PRO A 83 2.03 -6.98 95.81
N SER A 84 1.58 -6.30 96.86
CA SER A 84 2.34 -6.14 98.11
C SER A 84 2.43 -7.47 98.88
N LYS A 85 3.39 -7.59 99.81
CA LYS A 85 3.53 -8.79 100.66
C LYS A 85 2.23 -9.11 101.42
N LYS A 86 1.54 -8.07 101.90
CA LYS A 86 0.22 -8.17 102.55
C LYS A 86 -0.85 -8.73 101.61
N GLN A 87 -0.88 -8.31 100.35
CA GLN A 87 -1.84 -8.82 99.36
C GLN A 87 -1.60 -10.30 99.02
N ILE A 88 -0.34 -10.73 98.97
CA ILE A 88 0.00 -12.16 98.76
C ILE A 88 -0.36 -12.99 99.98
N ALA A 89 -0.08 -12.49 101.18
CA ALA A 89 -0.51 -13.11 102.43
C ALA A 89 -2.03 -13.28 102.48
N ARG A 90 -2.78 -12.24 102.10
CA ARG A 90 -4.25 -12.29 102.05
C ARG A 90 -4.76 -13.32 101.04
N HIS A 91 -4.15 -13.36 99.85
CA HIS A 91 -4.53 -14.32 98.82
C HIS A 91 -4.28 -15.79 99.23
N VAL A 92 -3.28 -16.03 100.10
CA VAL A 92 -3.03 -17.36 100.68
C VAL A 92 -4.13 -17.73 101.69
N GLU A 93 -4.55 -16.80 102.54
CA GLU A 93 -5.65 -17.02 103.49
C GLU A 93 -7.00 -17.19 102.80
N ASP A 94 -7.28 -16.45 101.71
CA ASP A 94 -8.52 -16.62 100.93
C ASP A 94 -8.66 -18.06 100.38
N LYS A 95 -7.54 -18.75 100.10
CA LYS A 95 -7.54 -20.15 99.63
C LYS A 95 -7.48 -21.17 100.77
N TYR A 96 -6.95 -20.78 101.93
CA TYR A 96 -6.85 -21.62 103.12
C TYR A 96 -7.48 -20.87 104.33
N PRO A 97 -8.82 -20.92 104.48
CA PRO A 97 -9.53 -20.21 105.56
C PRO A 97 -9.09 -20.60 106.98
N GLU A 98 -8.46 -21.77 107.14
CA GLU A 98 -7.91 -22.29 108.41
C GLU A 98 -6.82 -21.41 109.04
N LEU A 99 -6.29 -20.45 108.28
CA LEU A 99 -5.28 -19.50 108.74
C LEU A 99 -5.87 -18.32 109.55
N GLU A 100 -7.19 -18.07 109.51
CA GLU A 100 -7.93 -17.14 110.38
C GLU A 100 -7.23 -15.76 110.60
N ASP A 101 -6.85 -15.07 109.52
CA ASP A 101 -6.14 -13.76 109.53
C ASP A 101 -4.75 -13.74 110.21
N ARG A 102 -4.23 -14.90 110.63
CA ARG A 102 -2.94 -15.01 111.35
C ARG A 102 -1.75 -14.71 110.45
N LEU A 103 -1.79 -15.11 109.18
CA LEU A 103 -0.70 -14.90 108.22
C LEU A 103 -0.62 -13.43 107.78
N VAL A 104 -1.76 -12.80 107.49
CA VAL A 104 -1.82 -11.37 107.16
C VAL A 104 -1.36 -10.53 108.36
N SER A 105 -1.86 -10.84 109.56
CA SER A 105 -1.47 -10.15 110.80
C SER A 105 0.02 -10.34 111.11
N ALA A 106 0.57 -11.55 110.91
CA ALA A 106 1.99 -11.85 111.12
C ALA A 106 2.92 -11.08 110.19
N VAL A 107 2.49 -10.85 108.95
CA VAL A 107 3.26 -10.11 107.94
C VAL A 107 3.18 -8.61 108.20
N GLU A 108 2.01 -8.09 108.55
CA GLU A 108 1.79 -6.67 108.83
C GLU A 108 2.49 -6.22 110.13
N LEU A 109 2.30 -6.96 111.22
CA LEU A 109 2.91 -6.64 112.52
C LEU A 109 4.41 -6.95 112.56
N GLY A 110 4.89 -7.87 111.73
CA GLY A 110 6.31 -8.21 111.61
C GLY A 110 7.12 -7.23 110.75
N GLU A 111 6.50 -6.49 109.83
CA GLU A 111 7.16 -5.50 108.97
C GLU A 111 7.41 -4.17 109.70
N GLN A 112 6.56 -3.81 110.67
CA GLN A 112 6.70 -2.62 111.52
C GLN A 112 6.49 -2.97 113.01
N PRO A 113 7.53 -3.46 113.72
CA PRO A 113 7.44 -3.69 115.15
C PRO A 113 7.28 -2.34 115.89
N SER A 114 6.06 -2.03 116.33
CA SER A 114 5.76 -0.88 117.19
C SER A 114 5.97 -1.23 118.66
N GLU A 115 6.43 -0.28 119.48
CA GLU A 115 6.46 -0.41 120.95
C GLU A 115 5.07 -0.64 121.59
N ARG A 116 3.99 -0.44 120.81
CA ARG A 116 2.60 -0.69 121.24
C ARG A 116 2.22 -2.16 121.33
N TYR A 117 3.04 -3.09 120.86
CA TYR A 117 2.72 -4.51 120.83
C TYR A 117 3.59 -5.34 121.78
N SER A 118 2.98 -6.29 122.50
CA SER A 118 3.72 -7.21 123.37
C SER A 118 4.65 -8.10 122.52
N PRO A 119 5.97 -8.10 122.79
CA PRO A 119 6.90 -8.93 122.05
C PRO A 119 6.58 -10.42 122.23
N VAL A 120 6.16 -10.85 123.42
CA VAL A 120 5.81 -12.26 123.65
C VAL A 120 4.65 -12.71 122.75
N LEU A 121 3.59 -11.89 122.61
CA LEU A 121 2.45 -12.20 121.74
C LEU A 121 2.84 -12.21 120.26
N LEU A 122 3.63 -11.24 119.80
CA LEU A 122 4.11 -11.22 118.42
C LEU A 122 4.98 -12.45 118.11
N SER A 123 5.82 -12.89 119.04
CA SER A 123 6.67 -14.06 118.85
C SER A 123 5.84 -15.35 118.72
N LYS A 124 4.77 -15.48 119.53
CA LYS A 124 3.85 -16.62 119.49
C LYS A 124 2.99 -16.60 118.23
N LEU A 125 2.55 -15.43 117.77
CA LEU A 125 1.81 -15.28 116.51
C LEU A 125 2.67 -15.63 115.29
N LEU A 126 3.96 -15.24 115.27
CA LEU A 126 4.90 -15.65 114.22
C LEU A 126 5.23 -17.15 114.26
N GLU A 127 5.27 -17.76 115.45
CA GLU A 127 5.48 -19.20 115.64
C GLU A 127 4.25 -20.00 115.17
N ASP A 128 3.05 -19.60 115.58
CA ASP A 128 1.78 -20.24 115.19
C ASP A 128 1.50 -20.07 113.69
N ALA A 129 1.75 -18.89 113.11
CA ALA A 129 1.63 -18.67 111.67
C ALA A 129 2.61 -19.55 110.86
N ASN A 130 3.85 -19.75 111.33
CA ASN A 130 4.79 -20.64 110.66
C ASN A 130 4.37 -22.10 110.75
N PHE A 131 3.96 -22.56 111.93
CA PHE A 131 3.54 -23.93 112.18
C PHE A 131 2.34 -24.32 111.31
N ARG A 132 1.34 -23.44 111.22
CA ARG A 132 0.12 -23.69 110.42
C ARG A 132 0.34 -23.61 108.91
N ILE A 133 1.34 -22.85 108.46
CA ILE A 133 1.68 -22.72 107.04
C ILE A 133 2.53 -23.88 106.53
N GLU A 134 3.28 -24.55 107.40
CA GLU A 134 4.20 -25.63 107.05
C GLU A 134 3.55 -26.84 106.34
N PRO A 135 2.37 -27.35 106.75
CA PRO A 135 1.71 -28.44 106.05
C PRO A 135 0.99 -28.01 104.75
N LEU A 136 0.87 -26.71 104.47
CA LEU A 136 0.10 -26.21 103.33
C LEU A 136 0.89 -26.27 102.01
N ASN A 137 0.21 -26.65 100.93
CA ASN A 137 0.79 -26.61 99.58
C ASN A 137 0.73 -25.19 99.00
N LEU A 138 1.64 -24.32 99.47
CA LEU A 138 1.76 -22.93 99.01
C LEU A 138 1.91 -22.80 97.48
N PRO A 139 2.70 -23.65 96.77
CA PRO A 139 2.73 -23.69 95.31
C PRO A 139 1.38 -23.79 94.61
N ALA A 140 0.40 -24.48 95.21
CA ALA A 140 -0.93 -24.68 94.63
C ALA A 140 -1.82 -23.44 94.77
N THR A 141 -1.46 -22.46 95.60
CA THR A 141 -2.22 -21.21 95.76
C THR A 141 -2.26 -20.40 94.48
N ILE A 142 -1.13 -20.30 93.79
CA ILE A 142 -0.99 -19.55 92.55
C ILE A 142 -0.96 -20.53 91.38
N GLU A 143 -2.09 -20.64 90.69
CA GLU A 143 -2.30 -21.59 89.61
C GLU A 143 -1.49 -21.23 88.36
N GLY A 144 -0.49 -22.06 88.06
CA GLY A 144 0.40 -21.88 86.89
C GLY A 144 -0.02 -22.65 85.65
N LYS A 145 -1.05 -23.51 85.72
CA LYS A 145 -1.45 -24.42 84.62
C LYS A 145 -1.74 -23.66 83.32
N GLY A 146 -2.44 -22.53 83.40
CA GLY A 146 -2.73 -21.69 82.24
C GLY A 146 -1.48 -21.08 81.60
N ALA A 147 -0.54 -20.57 82.40
CA ALA A 147 0.70 -19.99 81.88
C ALA A 147 1.58 -21.05 81.21
N PHE A 148 1.65 -22.26 81.77
CA PHE A 148 2.37 -23.36 81.15
C PHE A 148 1.72 -23.83 79.84
N LEU A 149 0.38 -23.95 79.82
CA LEU A 149 -0.37 -24.28 78.60
C LEU A 149 -0.08 -23.27 77.48
N TRP A 150 -0.29 -21.97 77.76
CA TRP A 150 -0.02 -20.91 76.77
C TRP A 150 1.44 -20.83 76.35
N GLY A 151 2.37 -21.05 77.28
CA GLY A 151 3.81 -21.13 76.98
C GLY A 151 4.13 -22.30 76.05
N SER A 152 3.58 -23.48 76.31
CA SER A 152 3.78 -24.67 75.47
C SER A 152 3.14 -24.51 74.08
N THR A 153 1.96 -23.89 73.97
CA THR A 153 1.33 -23.60 72.67
C THR A 153 2.12 -22.58 71.87
N ALA A 154 2.66 -21.54 72.53
CA ALA A 154 3.49 -20.53 71.86
C ALA A 154 4.80 -21.14 71.35
N LEU A 155 5.41 -22.06 72.10
CA LEU A 155 6.61 -22.78 71.68
C LEU A 155 6.31 -23.71 70.49
N LEU A 156 5.25 -24.50 70.57
CA LEU A 156 4.85 -25.43 69.50
C LEU A 156 4.54 -24.69 68.19
N LEU A 157 3.74 -23.61 68.25
CA LEU A 157 3.42 -22.81 67.06
C LEU A 157 4.64 -22.10 66.49
N SER A 158 5.54 -21.61 67.35
CA SER A 158 6.83 -21.05 66.90
C SER A 158 7.69 -22.08 66.17
N LEU A 159 7.75 -23.32 66.68
CA LEU A 159 8.49 -24.41 66.05
C LEU A 159 7.87 -24.87 64.72
N LEU A 160 6.54 -24.97 64.66
CA LEU A 160 5.84 -25.29 63.41
C LEU A 160 6.04 -24.19 62.36
N PHE A 161 5.90 -22.93 62.77
CA PHE A 161 6.14 -21.80 61.88
C PHE A 161 7.60 -21.77 61.43
N GLY A 162 8.57 -21.93 62.33
CA GLY A 162 9.99 -22.01 62.00
C GLY A 162 10.36 -23.18 61.08
N GLY A 163 9.73 -24.35 61.27
CA GLY A 163 9.90 -25.52 60.39
C GLY A 163 9.36 -25.27 58.97
N LEU A 164 8.18 -24.65 58.86
CA LEU A 164 7.62 -24.20 57.58
C LEU A 164 8.51 -23.13 56.92
N LEU A 165 9.16 -22.28 57.71
CA LEU A 165 10.11 -21.31 57.17
C LEU A 165 11.39 -22.01 56.67
N PHE A 166 11.85 -23.07 57.33
CA PHE A 166 13.09 -23.76 56.95
C PHE A 166 13.01 -24.42 55.56
N THR A 167 11.83 -24.94 55.17
CA THR A 167 11.64 -25.59 53.86
C THR A 167 11.57 -24.62 52.68
N HIS A 168 11.39 -23.31 52.94
CA HIS A 168 11.18 -22.29 51.90
C HIS A 168 12.13 -21.09 52.06
N LEU A 169 13.33 -21.32 52.62
CA LEU A 169 14.26 -20.27 53.04
C LEU A 169 14.52 -19.21 51.95
N ASP A 170 14.69 -19.65 50.69
CA ASP A 170 15.00 -18.79 49.55
C ASP A 170 13.83 -17.85 49.19
N GLN A 171 12.58 -18.32 49.32
CA GLN A 171 11.39 -17.53 48.98
C GLN A 171 10.98 -16.58 50.11
N ILE A 172 11.39 -16.89 51.35
CA ILE A 172 11.03 -16.13 52.54
C ILE A 172 11.84 -14.85 52.64
N ALA A 173 13.12 -14.86 52.28
CA ALA A 173 13.94 -13.65 52.30
C ALA A 173 13.27 -12.55 51.46
N ASP A 174 12.93 -12.85 50.21
CA ASP A 174 12.32 -11.90 49.29
C ASP A 174 10.93 -11.42 49.75
N ARG A 175 10.10 -12.33 50.30
CA ARG A 175 8.75 -11.99 50.80
C ARG A 175 8.79 -11.24 52.13
N ALA A 176 9.69 -11.60 53.04
CA ALA A 176 9.91 -10.87 54.29
C ALA A 176 10.45 -9.46 54.01
N PHE A 177 11.32 -9.29 53.02
CA PHE A 177 11.76 -7.97 52.57
C PHE A 177 10.61 -7.12 52.01
N ARG A 178 9.63 -7.72 51.31
CA ARG A 178 8.42 -7.01 50.82
C ARG A 178 7.51 -6.52 51.95
N ILE A 179 7.40 -7.27 53.04
CA ILE A 179 6.57 -6.89 54.19
C ILE A 179 7.28 -5.82 55.05
N LEU A 180 8.59 -5.97 55.28
CA LEU A 180 9.38 -5.04 56.10
C LEU A 180 9.75 -3.73 55.39
N LYS A 181 9.81 -3.73 54.05
CA LYS A 181 10.11 -2.55 53.21
C LYS A 181 9.05 -2.39 52.12
N PRO A 182 7.79 -2.07 52.46
CA PRO A 182 6.70 -2.03 51.49
C PRO A 182 6.89 -0.98 50.38
N TRP A 183 7.75 0.02 50.60
CA TRP A 183 8.13 1.08 49.65
C TRP A 183 9.23 0.70 48.65
N LYS A 184 9.89 -0.46 48.81
CA LYS A 184 10.79 -1.00 47.78
C LYS A 184 10.07 -2.18 47.13
N VAL A 185 9.50 -1.97 45.95
CA VAL A 185 9.05 -3.08 45.10
C VAL A 185 10.32 -3.76 44.58
N PRO A 186 10.64 -5.00 44.98
CA PRO A 186 11.65 -5.74 44.25
C PRO A 186 11.00 -6.03 42.90
N GLU A 187 11.59 -5.51 41.81
CA GLU A 187 11.37 -6.07 40.49
C GLU A 187 11.46 -7.59 40.66
N LEU A 188 10.41 -8.31 40.26
CA LEU A 188 10.53 -9.76 40.23
C LEU A 188 11.79 -10.03 39.39
N ASN A 189 12.77 -10.73 39.96
CA ASN A 189 13.82 -11.36 39.19
C ASN A 189 13.13 -12.38 38.28
N THR A 190 12.49 -11.92 37.21
CA THR A 190 12.06 -12.76 36.10
C THR A 190 13.36 -13.27 35.52
N ARG A 191 13.56 -14.58 35.65
CA ARG A 191 14.73 -15.23 35.07
C ARG A 191 14.81 -14.81 33.61
N PRO A 192 15.99 -14.40 33.12
CA PRO A 192 16.13 -14.01 31.74
C PRO A 192 15.72 -15.19 30.84
N SER A 193 14.86 -14.93 29.86
CA SER A 193 14.28 -15.93 28.98
C SER A 193 14.58 -15.64 27.53
N LEU A 194 14.81 -16.70 26.75
CA LEU A 194 15.14 -16.65 25.34
C LEU A 194 14.02 -17.33 24.56
N GLU A 195 13.27 -16.55 23.79
CA GLU A 195 12.23 -17.04 22.89
C GLU A 195 12.77 -17.10 21.46
N VAL A 196 12.58 -18.23 20.79
CA VAL A 196 13.08 -18.44 19.43
C VAL A 196 11.91 -18.73 18.50
N THR A 197 11.85 -18.01 17.38
CA THR A 197 10.83 -18.20 16.35
C THR A 197 11.51 -18.49 15.00
N PRO A 198 11.05 -19.46 14.20
CA PRO A 198 9.87 -20.31 14.39
C PRO A 198 10.07 -21.52 15.34
N GLY A 199 11.30 -21.84 15.72
CA GLY A 199 11.62 -23.07 16.46
C GLY A 199 11.68 -24.28 15.52
N ASN A 200 10.90 -25.32 15.78
CA ASN A 200 10.80 -26.47 14.86
C ASN A 200 9.97 -26.09 13.64
N THR A 201 10.53 -26.19 12.44
CA THR A 201 9.83 -25.83 11.20
C THR A 201 10.11 -26.80 10.07
N ARG A 202 9.27 -26.75 9.04
CA ARG A 202 9.38 -27.55 7.84
C ARG A 202 9.33 -26.64 6.62
N ILE A 203 10.39 -26.61 5.83
CA ILE A 203 10.57 -25.67 4.71
C ILE A 203 10.85 -26.40 3.39
N PRO A 204 10.55 -25.79 2.23
CA PRO A 204 10.95 -26.35 0.94
C PRO A 204 12.47 -26.50 0.83
N LYS A 205 12.92 -27.59 0.21
CA LYS A 205 14.35 -27.80 -0.07
C LYS A 205 14.91 -26.65 -0.92
N GLY A 206 15.99 -26.03 -0.45
CA GLY A 206 16.66 -24.90 -1.09
C GLY A 206 16.06 -23.53 -0.75
N SER A 207 15.03 -23.45 0.09
CA SER A 207 14.52 -22.16 0.57
C SER A 207 15.41 -21.58 1.67
N SER A 208 15.22 -20.29 1.94
CA SER A 208 15.83 -19.60 3.08
C SER A 208 14.86 -19.58 4.26
N GLN A 209 15.38 -19.55 5.49
CA GLN A 209 14.59 -19.43 6.71
C GLN A 209 15.18 -18.35 7.63
N GLU A 210 14.37 -17.35 7.97
CA GLU A 210 14.69 -16.37 8.99
C GLU A 210 14.46 -16.97 10.38
N ILE A 211 15.44 -16.80 11.27
CA ILE A 211 15.40 -17.26 12.66
C ILE A 211 15.53 -16.02 13.54
N ILE A 212 14.55 -15.82 14.42
CA ILE A 212 14.49 -14.67 15.32
C ILE A 212 14.66 -15.15 16.76
N ALA A 213 15.57 -14.49 17.47
CA ALA A 213 15.79 -14.65 18.90
C ALA A 213 15.33 -13.40 19.64
N GLN A 214 14.35 -13.55 20.53
CA GLN A 214 13.90 -12.50 21.44
C GLN A 214 14.42 -12.80 22.85
N VAL A 215 15.27 -11.91 23.37
CA VAL A 215 15.77 -11.96 24.73
C VAL A 215 14.89 -11.06 25.60
N LEU A 216 14.33 -11.62 26.67
CA LEU A 216 13.51 -10.89 27.64
C LEU A 216 14.27 -10.79 28.97
N ASN A 217 14.18 -9.61 29.60
CA ASN A 217 14.79 -9.34 30.92
C ASN A 217 16.32 -9.49 30.95
N SER A 218 16.99 -9.38 29.80
CA SER A 218 18.46 -9.33 29.66
C SER A 218 18.84 -8.65 28.34
N GLU A 219 19.92 -7.88 28.34
CA GLU A 219 20.51 -7.24 27.15
C GLU A 219 21.93 -7.81 26.92
N PRO A 220 22.06 -8.96 26.25
CA PRO A 220 23.36 -9.54 25.93
C PRO A 220 24.06 -8.72 24.83
N GLU A 221 25.38 -8.54 24.96
CA GLU A 221 26.21 -7.86 23.94
C GLU A 221 26.34 -8.69 22.66
N GLU A 222 26.33 -10.02 22.78
CA GLU A 222 26.47 -10.96 21.67
C GLU A 222 25.39 -12.06 21.74
N VAL A 223 24.74 -12.30 20.60
CA VAL A 223 23.82 -13.43 20.39
C VAL A 223 24.32 -14.21 19.19
N ASP A 224 24.61 -15.48 19.42
CA ASP A 224 25.16 -16.38 18.41
C ASP A 224 24.18 -17.51 18.11
N ILE A 225 24.04 -17.85 16.83
CA ILE A 225 23.37 -19.07 16.40
C ILE A 225 24.41 -20.16 16.15
N TYR A 226 24.09 -21.37 16.61
CA TYR A 226 24.82 -22.59 16.32
C TYR A 226 23.93 -23.48 15.49
N TYR A 227 24.37 -23.92 14.32
CA TYR A 227 23.63 -24.89 13.52
C TYR A 227 24.53 -25.98 12.95
N THR A 228 23.94 -27.12 12.63
CA THR A 228 24.63 -28.27 12.06
C THR A 228 23.77 -28.97 11.02
N GLU A 229 24.43 -29.37 9.93
CA GLU A 229 23.85 -30.26 8.93
C GLU A 229 24.24 -31.70 9.29
N GLN A 230 23.27 -32.53 9.63
CA GLN A 230 23.46 -33.97 9.92
C GLN A 230 24.44 -34.29 11.07
N ASP A 231 24.55 -33.42 12.08
CA ASP A 231 25.22 -33.70 13.37
C ASP A 231 26.72 -33.93 13.32
N THR A 232 27.36 -33.47 12.26
CA THR A 232 28.79 -33.65 12.06
C THR A 232 29.58 -32.62 12.84
N ILE A 233 29.30 -31.33 12.65
CA ILE A 233 29.99 -30.20 13.32
C ILE A 233 29.00 -29.05 13.51
N TRP A 234 28.99 -28.44 14.71
CA TRP A 234 28.25 -27.20 14.98
C TRP A 234 29.03 -26.00 14.47
N GLN A 235 28.42 -25.24 13.57
CA GLN A 235 28.97 -23.99 13.05
C GLN A 235 28.39 -22.81 13.82
N LYS A 236 29.26 -21.88 14.21
CA LYS A 236 28.90 -20.68 14.99
C LYS A 236 28.81 -19.48 14.06
N PHE A 237 27.71 -18.74 14.13
CA PHE A 237 27.55 -17.45 13.44
C PHE A 237 26.92 -16.41 14.37
N PRO A 238 27.36 -15.14 14.31
CA PRO A 238 26.70 -14.05 15.03
C PRO A 238 25.33 -13.74 14.41
N MET A 239 24.37 -13.32 15.24
CA MET A 239 23.05 -12.82 14.79
C MET A 239 23.05 -11.29 14.73
N ASP A 240 22.29 -10.73 13.79
CA ASP A 240 22.17 -9.28 13.62
C ASP A 240 21.11 -8.70 14.56
N ALA A 241 21.40 -7.57 15.22
CA ALA A 241 20.43 -6.86 16.04
C ALA A 241 19.40 -6.14 15.13
N THR A 242 18.12 -6.23 15.49
CA THR A 242 17.02 -5.54 14.78
C THR A 242 16.72 -4.18 15.40
N GLU A 243 15.82 -3.39 14.79
CA GLU A 243 15.35 -2.11 15.35
C GLU A 243 14.66 -2.27 16.72
N GLN A 244 14.11 -3.46 17.00
CA GLN A 244 13.48 -3.77 18.28
C GLN A 244 14.53 -4.21 19.30
N LYS A 245 14.56 -3.54 20.46
CA LYS A 245 15.47 -3.90 21.56
C LYS A 245 15.29 -5.35 22.00
N GLY A 246 16.41 -6.06 22.18
CA GLY A 246 16.44 -7.46 22.59
C GLY A 246 16.05 -8.47 21.51
N ARG A 247 15.86 -8.04 20.26
CA ARG A 247 15.48 -8.89 19.14
C ARG A 247 16.61 -9.00 18.11
N PHE A 248 17.01 -10.23 17.82
CA PHE A 248 18.09 -10.56 16.89
C PHE A 248 17.57 -11.47 15.77
N ALA A 249 18.10 -11.32 14.56
CA ALA A 249 17.70 -12.10 13.40
C ALA A 249 18.91 -12.75 12.72
N PHE A 250 18.71 -13.94 12.16
CA PHE A 250 19.67 -14.62 11.31
C PHE A 250 18.95 -15.29 10.15
N ASN A 251 19.44 -15.07 8.93
CA ASN A 251 18.88 -15.68 7.74
C ASN A 251 19.74 -16.88 7.31
N LEU A 252 19.16 -18.08 7.40
CA LEU A 252 19.78 -19.30 6.89
C LEU A 252 19.37 -19.50 5.43
N PHE A 253 20.29 -19.33 4.50
CA PHE A 253 20.04 -19.42 3.05
C PHE A 253 20.25 -20.83 2.50
N ASN A 254 19.49 -21.19 1.45
CA ASN A 254 19.64 -22.44 0.67
C ASN A 254 19.71 -23.72 1.53
N VAL A 255 18.67 -23.98 2.34
CA VAL A 255 18.65 -25.16 3.22
C VAL A 255 18.31 -26.42 2.42
N GLU A 256 19.33 -27.25 2.12
CA GLU A 256 19.15 -28.46 1.30
C GLU A 256 18.86 -29.74 2.09
N LYS A 257 19.28 -29.78 3.35
CA LYS A 257 19.21 -30.95 4.24
C LYS A 257 18.53 -30.56 5.55
N ALA A 258 18.18 -31.56 6.36
CA ALA A 258 17.68 -31.30 7.70
C ALA A 258 18.78 -30.67 8.56
N THR A 259 18.47 -29.52 9.15
CA THR A 259 19.42 -28.70 9.92
C THR A 259 18.93 -28.58 11.35
N ARG A 260 19.80 -28.85 12.33
CA ARG A 260 19.51 -28.59 13.75
C ARG A 260 20.19 -27.31 14.18
N TYR A 261 19.51 -26.50 14.99
CA TYR A 261 20.04 -25.22 15.45
C TYR A 261 19.65 -24.92 16.89
N TYR A 262 20.50 -24.17 17.60
CA TYR A 262 20.18 -23.56 18.88
C TYR A 262 20.84 -22.17 18.95
N ILE A 263 20.35 -21.33 19.86
CA ILE A 263 20.78 -19.95 20.02
C ILE A 263 21.41 -19.80 21.40
N LYS A 264 22.53 -19.08 21.45
CA LYS A 264 23.22 -18.73 22.68
C LYS A 264 23.25 -17.21 22.83
N ALA A 265 22.64 -16.72 23.89
CA ALA A 265 22.57 -15.29 24.22
C ALA A 265 23.25 -15.06 25.57
N GLY A 266 24.52 -14.68 25.56
CA GLY A 266 25.37 -14.66 26.77
C GLY A 266 25.45 -16.03 27.45
N ASN A 267 24.82 -16.17 28.63
CA ASN A 267 24.74 -17.41 29.40
C ASN A 267 23.44 -18.22 29.17
N LEU A 268 22.51 -17.71 28.36
CA LEU A 268 21.26 -18.38 28.01
C LEU A 268 21.46 -19.27 26.80
N LEU A 269 20.89 -20.47 26.85
CA LEU A 269 20.82 -21.40 25.73
C LEU A 269 19.35 -21.68 25.43
N SER A 270 18.99 -21.69 24.15
CA SER A 270 17.69 -22.17 23.71
C SER A 270 17.64 -23.69 23.69
N ASP A 271 16.44 -24.25 23.50
CA ASP A 271 16.28 -25.62 23.05
C ASP A 271 16.93 -25.83 21.67
N ILE A 272 17.23 -27.09 21.35
CA ILE A 272 17.67 -27.49 20.01
C ILE A 272 16.44 -27.67 19.13
N PHE A 273 16.36 -26.85 18.09
CA PHE A 273 15.30 -26.90 17.09
C PHE A 273 15.75 -27.63 15.84
N THR A 274 14.81 -28.19 15.09
CA THR A 274 15.05 -28.89 13.84
C THR A 274 14.27 -28.24 12.70
N ILE A 275 15.01 -27.88 11.65
CA ILE A 275 14.48 -27.48 10.35
C ILE A 275 14.47 -28.72 9.47
N SER A 276 13.28 -29.19 9.14
CA SER A 276 13.09 -30.30 8.19
C SER A 276 12.84 -29.78 6.78
N VAL A 277 13.38 -30.44 5.77
CA VAL A 277 13.20 -30.06 4.37
C VAL A 277 12.20 -30.98 3.67
N TYR A 278 11.41 -30.44 2.75
CA TYR A 278 10.55 -31.22 1.86
C TYR A 278 10.70 -30.79 0.42
N GLU A 279 10.39 -31.69 -0.50
CA GLU A 279 10.38 -31.37 -1.92
C GLU A 279 8.99 -30.85 -2.30
N ALA A 280 8.85 -29.54 -2.46
CA ALA A 280 7.65 -28.93 -3.01
C ALA A 280 7.42 -29.39 -4.46
N PRO A 281 6.16 -29.56 -4.90
CA PRO A 281 5.87 -29.84 -6.30
C PRO A 281 6.34 -28.68 -7.20
N LYS A 282 6.81 -28.97 -8.41
CA LYS A 282 7.32 -27.98 -9.37
C LYS A 282 6.77 -28.23 -10.77
N ILE A 283 6.66 -27.16 -11.55
CA ILE A 283 6.37 -27.25 -12.99
C ILE A 283 7.67 -27.58 -13.71
N LYS A 284 7.71 -28.71 -14.42
CA LYS A 284 8.87 -29.17 -15.20
C LYS A 284 8.93 -28.53 -16.57
N ARG A 285 7.77 -28.32 -17.19
CA ARG A 285 7.66 -27.90 -18.59
C ARG A 285 6.35 -27.15 -18.84
N ILE A 286 6.41 -26.11 -19.68
CA ILE A 286 5.22 -25.39 -20.13
C ILE A 286 5.20 -25.30 -21.65
N ASP A 287 4.21 -25.96 -22.26
CA ASP A 287 3.90 -25.86 -23.67
C ASP A 287 2.80 -24.82 -23.91
N LEU A 288 3.02 -23.93 -24.86
CA LEU A 288 2.10 -22.87 -25.23
C LEU A 288 1.59 -23.13 -26.65
N THR A 289 0.27 -23.03 -26.85
CA THR A 289 -0.34 -23.04 -28.18
C THR A 289 -1.07 -21.72 -28.40
N TYR A 290 -0.58 -20.92 -29.34
CA TYR A 290 -1.12 -19.64 -29.74
C TYR A 290 -2.19 -19.86 -30.81
N VAL A 291 -3.40 -19.39 -30.53
CA VAL A 291 -4.48 -19.27 -31.50
C VAL A 291 -4.68 -17.78 -31.76
N PHE A 292 -4.10 -17.30 -32.86
CA PHE A 292 -4.13 -15.90 -33.24
C PHE A 292 -5.54 -15.46 -33.68
N PRO A 293 -5.87 -14.16 -33.55
CA PRO A 293 -7.11 -13.63 -34.12
C PRO A 293 -7.17 -13.83 -35.63
N ASP A 294 -8.38 -14.05 -36.17
CA ASP A 294 -8.58 -14.34 -37.60
C ASP A 294 -8.03 -13.23 -38.52
N TYR A 295 -8.11 -11.96 -38.08
CA TYR A 295 -7.65 -10.80 -38.86
C TYR A 295 -6.14 -10.82 -39.14
N THR A 296 -5.35 -11.47 -38.30
CA THR A 296 -3.88 -11.54 -38.46
C THR A 296 -3.46 -12.46 -39.62
N GLY A 297 -4.34 -13.35 -40.07
CA GLY A 297 -4.02 -14.38 -41.07
C GLY A 297 -2.99 -15.43 -40.59
N LEU A 298 -2.56 -15.39 -39.32
CA LEU A 298 -1.53 -16.28 -38.78
C LEU A 298 -2.11 -17.65 -38.43
N SER A 299 -1.39 -18.71 -38.85
CA SER A 299 -1.74 -20.08 -38.46
C SER A 299 -1.39 -20.35 -36.99
N PRO A 300 -2.15 -21.19 -36.27
CA PRO A 300 -1.86 -21.54 -34.87
C PRO A 300 -0.42 -22.04 -34.70
N ARG A 301 0.28 -21.50 -33.71
CA ARG A 301 1.69 -21.83 -33.43
C ARG A 301 1.80 -22.56 -32.09
N LYS A 302 2.62 -23.61 -32.04
CA LYS A 302 2.97 -24.28 -30.78
C LYS A 302 4.43 -24.02 -30.45
N VAL A 303 4.70 -23.59 -29.22
CA VAL A 303 6.03 -23.40 -28.68
C VAL A 303 6.16 -24.25 -27.41
N THR A 304 7.28 -24.94 -27.28
CA THR A 304 7.51 -25.89 -26.18
C THR A 304 8.52 -25.33 -25.19
N ASP A 305 8.20 -25.47 -23.90
CA ASP A 305 9.08 -25.20 -22.77
C ASP A 305 9.61 -23.75 -22.68
N THR A 306 8.72 -22.77 -22.87
CA THR A 306 9.07 -21.34 -22.76
C THR A 306 8.49 -20.71 -21.51
N GLY A 307 7.20 -20.96 -21.24
CA GLY A 307 6.47 -20.29 -20.16
C GLY A 307 6.08 -18.86 -20.52
N ASP A 308 7.02 -18.02 -20.93
CA ASP A 308 6.73 -16.63 -21.33
C ASP A 308 5.92 -16.55 -22.62
N VAL A 309 4.98 -15.61 -22.65
CA VAL A 309 4.01 -15.41 -23.73
C VAL A 309 4.35 -14.13 -24.49
N TRP A 310 4.55 -14.25 -25.80
CA TRP A 310 4.73 -13.13 -26.72
C TRP A 310 3.69 -13.28 -27.82
N ALA A 311 2.69 -12.38 -27.87
CA ALA A 311 1.62 -12.50 -28.86
C ALA A 311 0.87 -11.18 -29.10
N PRO A 312 0.28 -11.01 -30.30
CA PRO A 312 -0.65 -9.93 -30.57
C PRO A 312 -1.84 -9.91 -29.60
N VAL A 313 -2.33 -8.71 -29.28
CA VAL A 313 -3.55 -8.52 -28.50
C VAL A 313 -4.71 -9.31 -29.13
N GLY A 314 -5.54 -9.94 -28.30
CA GLY A 314 -6.63 -10.81 -28.75
C GLY A 314 -6.23 -12.27 -28.99
N THR A 315 -4.94 -12.60 -29.00
CA THR A 315 -4.48 -13.99 -29.13
C THR A 315 -4.94 -14.84 -27.95
N LYS A 316 -5.55 -16.01 -28.26
CA LYS A 316 -5.94 -16.99 -27.25
C LYS A 316 -4.79 -17.99 -27.05
N VAL A 317 -4.18 -17.94 -25.88
CA VAL A 317 -3.07 -18.81 -25.49
C VAL A 317 -3.61 -19.99 -24.69
N LYS A 318 -3.36 -21.20 -25.19
CA LYS A 318 -3.62 -22.45 -24.47
C LYS A 318 -2.33 -22.91 -23.80
N ILE A 319 -2.37 -23.06 -22.48
CA ILE A 319 -1.24 -23.50 -21.67
C ILE A 319 -1.41 -24.99 -21.37
N GLN A 320 -0.34 -25.75 -21.57
CA GLN A 320 -0.18 -27.13 -21.12
C GLN A 320 1.07 -27.22 -20.24
N ALA A 321 0.88 -27.29 -18.93
CA ALA A 321 1.99 -27.37 -17.97
C ALA A 321 2.11 -28.80 -17.41
N VAL A 322 3.33 -29.31 -17.28
CA VAL A 322 3.61 -30.65 -16.74
C VAL A 322 4.27 -30.50 -15.38
N ALA A 323 3.66 -31.05 -14.34
CA ALA A 323 4.22 -31.10 -12.99
C ALA A 323 5.17 -32.30 -12.80
N ASP A 324 6.09 -32.19 -11.85
CA ASP A 324 7.00 -33.27 -11.45
C ASP A 324 6.34 -34.37 -10.61
N LYS A 325 5.27 -34.03 -9.89
CA LYS A 325 4.51 -34.89 -8.98
C LYS A 325 3.03 -34.90 -9.35
N LYS A 326 2.29 -35.86 -8.78
CA LYS A 326 0.83 -35.95 -8.92
C LYS A 326 0.15 -34.77 -8.21
N ILE A 327 -0.73 -34.08 -8.92
CA ILE A 327 -1.37 -32.85 -8.47
C ILE A 327 -2.83 -33.11 -8.14
N ARG A 328 -3.27 -32.62 -6.97
CA ARG A 328 -4.67 -32.68 -6.53
C ARG A 328 -5.44 -31.43 -6.92
N LYS A 329 -4.79 -30.26 -6.88
CA LYS A 329 -5.40 -28.96 -7.19
C LYS A 329 -4.43 -28.10 -7.99
N SER A 330 -4.95 -27.39 -8.98
CA SER A 330 -4.21 -26.40 -9.77
C SER A 330 -5.03 -25.13 -9.93
N GLU A 331 -4.39 -23.99 -9.81
CA GLU A 331 -4.95 -22.66 -10.05
C GLU A 331 -3.98 -21.88 -10.92
N VAL A 332 -4.46 -21.24 -11.99
CA VAL A 332 -3.65 -20.29 -12.76
C VAL A 332 -4.11 -18.89 -12.42
N ILE A 333 -3.18 -18.01 -12.06
CA ILE A 333 -3.45 -16.63 -11.67
C ILE A 333 -2.80 -15.75 -12.73
N VAL A 334 -3.58 -14.87 -13.37
CA VAL A 334 -3.09 -13.88 -14.34
C VAL A 334 -3.16 -12.50 -13.69
N GLY A 335 -2.07 -11.75 -13.76
CA GLY A 335 -1.85 -10.53 -13.00
C GLY A 335 -1.99 -10.78 -11.49
N GLU A 336 -2.56 -9.81 -10.78
CA GLU A 336 -2.66 -9.89 -9.32
C GLU A 336 -3.80 -10.80 -8.83
N ASN A 337 -4.98 -10.73 -9.47
CA ASN A 337 -6.22 -11.29 -8.91
C ASN A 337 -7.05 -12.15 -9.86
N ARG A 338 -6.72 -12.23 -11.16
CA ARG A 338 -7.56 -12.97 -12.12
C ARG A 338 -7.25 -14.46 -12.04
N ARG A 339 -8.04 -15.19 -11.28
CA ARG A 339 -7.93 -16.65 -11.12
C ARG A 339 -8.69 -17.36 -12.25
N LEU A 340 -7.98 -18.23 -12.97
CA LEU A 340 -8.50 -19.06 -14.03
C LEU A 340 -8.65 -20.49 -13.52
N LYS A 341 -9.75 -21.15 -13.90
CA LYS A 341 -9.91 -22.58 -13.69
C LYS A 341 -8.85 -23.32 -14.52
N ALA A 342 -8.09 -24.18 -13.86
CA ALA A 342 -7.13 -25.06 -14.49
C ALA A 342 -7.59 -26.52 -14.32
N TYR A 343 -7.49 -27.30 -15.39
CA TYR A 343 -7.92 -28.70 -15.40
C TYR A 343 -6.70 -29.61 -15.30
N VAL A 344 -6.72 -30.52 -14.32
CA VAL A 344 -5.68 -31.55 -14.17
C VAL A 344 -6.09 -32.77 -14.99
N HIS A 345 -5.22 -33.19 -15.89
CA HIS A 345 -5.29 -34.40 -16.71
C HIS A 345 -4.15 -35.34 -16.31
N SER A 346 -4.38 -36.65 -16.40
CA SER A 346 -3.37 -37.70 -16.19
C SER A 346 -2.49 -37.50 -14.95
N ASP A 347 -3.07 -37.03 -13.84
CA ASP A 347 -2.45 -36.69 -12.56
C ASP A 347 -1.35 -35.60 -12.57
N THR A 348 -0.73 -35.27 -13.71
CA THR A 348 0.45 -34.37 -13.78
C THR A 348 0.35 -33.27 -14.83
N LEU A 349 -0.59 -33.37 -15.77
CA LEU A 349 -0.76 -32.42 -16.87
C LEU A 349 -1.83 -31.39 -16.50
N ILE A 350 -1.53 -30.12 -16.62
CA ILE A 350 -2.44 -29.02 -16.28
C ILE A 350 -2.77 -28.28 -17.58
N SER A 351 -4.06 -28.08 -17.85
CA SER A 351 -4.51 -27.30 -19.01
C SER A 351 -5.31 -26.07 -18.57
N THR A 352 -5.04 -24.94 -19.23
CA THR A 352 -5.84 -23.73 -19.12
C THR A 352 -5.73 -22.90 -20.40
N SER A 353 -6.53 -21.85 -20.52
CA SER A 353 -6.37 -20.89 -21.59
C SER A 353 -6.80 -19.50 -21.17
N PHE A 354 -6.14 -18.48 -21.71
CA PHE A 354 -6.55 -17.09 -21.55
C PHE A 354 -6.30 -16.30 -22.83
N THR A 355 -6.88 -15.11 -22.91
CA THR A 355 -6.68 -14.18 -24.02
C THR A 355 -5.73 -13.07 -23.59
N VAL A 356 -4.73 -12.80 -24.42
CA VAL A 356 -3.78 -11.69 -24.23
C VAL A 356 -4.50 -10.38 -24.48
N THR A 357 -4.43 -9.45 -23.54
CA THR A 357 -5.09 -8.14 -23.65
C THR A 357 -4.16 -6.96 -23.39
N HIS A 358 -3.20 -7.11 -22.47
CA HIS A 358 -2.19 -6.13 -22.11
C HIS A 358 -1.01 -6.86 -21.48
N ASP A 359 0.10 -6.13 -21.30
CA ASP A 359 1.28 -6.63 -20.60
C ASP A 359 0.95 -7.04 -19.18
N THR A 360 1.29 -8.28 -18.82
CA THR A 360 0.99 -8.84 -17.51
C THR A 360 1.93 -10.01 -17.20
N TYR A 361 1.66 -10.76 -16.13
CA TYR A 361 2.32 -12.01 -15.81
C TYR A 361 1.28 -13.06 -15.44
N TYR A 362 1.66 -14.33 -15.44
CA TYR A 362 0.84 -15.38 -14.87
C TYR A 362 1.65 -16.34 -14.00
N LYS A 363 0.98 -16.94 -13.02
CA LYS A 363 1.55 -17.91 -12.08
C LYS A 363 0.71 -19.18 -12.09
N ILE A 364 1.35 -20.33 -12.05
CA ILE A 364 0.68 -21.62 -11.91
C ILE A 364 0.90 -22.11 -10.48
N ARG A 365 -0.15 -22.07 -9.66
CA ARG A 365 -0.14 -22.62 -8.30
C ARG A 365 -0.63 -24.06 -8.33
N ILE A 366 0.16 -24.97 -7.79
CA ILE A 366 -0.14 -26.40 -7.72
C ILE A 366 -0.09 -26.89 -6.28
N THR A 367 -0.93 -27.87 -5.98
CA THR A 367 -0.94 -28.58 -4.70
C THR A 367 -0.91 -30.08 -4.96
N ASP A 368 0.07 -30.78 -4.40
CA ASP A 368 0.20 -32.22 -4.53
C ASP A 368 -0.79 -32.99 -3.62
N LEU A 369 -0.65 -34.32 -3.60
CA LEU A 369 -1.47 -35.22 -2.77
C LEU A 369 -1.18 -35.06 -1.26
N ASP A 370 0.03 -34.62 -0.90
CA ASP A 370 0.51 -34.44 0.48
C ASP A 370 0.18 -33.04 1.05
N ASN A 371 -0.66 -32.26 0.34
CA ASN A 371 -0.99 -30.86 0.65
C ASN A 371 0.18 -29.86 0.51
N LEU A 372 1.27 -30.22 -0.17
CA LEU A 372 2.40 -29.32 -0.37
C LEU A 372 2.17 -28.44 -1.61
N THR A 373 2.61 -27.18 -1.54
CA THR A 373 2.43 -26.18 -2.60
C THR A 373 3.75 -25.63 -3.10
N ASN A 374 3.76 -25.13 -4.33
CA ASN A 374 4.90 -24.43 -4.92
C ASN A 374 4.91 -22.95 -4.51
N ASP A 375 5.18 -22.66 -3.23
CA ASP A 375 5.12 -21.28 -2.71
C ASP A 375 6.54 -20.72 -2.43
N PRO A 376 6.92 -19.55 -2.99
CA PRO A 376 6.18 -18.76 -3.98
C PRO A 376 6.17 -19.42 -5.37
N PRO A 377 5.07 -19.29 -6.15
CA PRO A 377 5.01 -19.84 -7.50
C PRO A 377 5.85 -19.00 -8.47
N GLN A 378 6.47 -19.67 -9.44
CA GLN A 378 7.21 -19.00 -10.51
C GLN A 378 6.28 -18.10 -11.36
N GLU A 379 6.78 -16.92 -11.71
CA GLU A 379 6.13 -15.95 -12.57
C GLU A 379 6.60 -16.11 -14.01
N TYR A 380 5.66 -16.02 -14.96
CA TYR A 380 5.91 -16.03 -16.40
C TYR A 380 5.32 -14.76 -17.01
N TYR A 381 6.08 -14.08 -17.85
CA TYR A 381 5.67 -12.81 -18.43
C TYR A 381 4.74 -13.00 -19.63
N VAL A 382 3.84 -12.05 -19.81
CA VAL A 382 2.94 -11.94 -20.95
C VAL A 382 3.16 -10.58 -21.59
N HIS A 383 3.78 -10.58 -22.76
CA HIS A 383 3.99 -9.41 -23.59
C HIS A 383 2.91 -9.35 -24.66
N ALA A 384 2.07 -8.32 -24.58
CA ALA A 384 0.99 -8.05 -25.51
C ALA A 384 1.48 -7.09 -26.58
N ILE A 385 1.54 -7.56 -27.83
CA ILE A 385 1.93 -6.74 -28.98
C ILE A 385 0.66 -6.03 -29.48
N PRO A 386 0.53 -4.70 -29.34
CA PRO A 386 -0.60 -3.98 -29.89
C PRO A 386 -0.52 -3.96 -31.43
N ASP A 387 -1.68 -3.85 -32.05
CA ASP A 387 -1.86 -3.72 -33.49
C ASP A 387 -1.68 -2.24 -33.88
N GLU A 388 -0.83 -1.97 -34.86
CA GLU A 388 -0.54 -0.60 -35.29
C GLU A 388 -1.38 -0.19 -36.51
N PRO A 389 -2.00 1.00 -36.48
CA PRO A 389 -2.78 1.49 -37.62
C PRO A 389 -1.95 1.62 -38.92
N PRO A 390 -2.52 1.36 -40.11
CA PRO A 390 -1.80 1.46 -41.38
C PRO A 390 -1.27 2.86 -41.64
N THR A 391 -0.04 2.93 -42.13
CA THR A 391 0.60 4.18 -42.56
C THR A 391 0.38 4.40 -44.05
N LEU A 392 -0.31 5.49 -44.40
CA LEU A 392 -0.59 5.90 -45.78
C LEU A 392 0.37 6.99 -46.24
N THR A 393 1.04 6.79 -47.38
CA THR A 393 1.91 7.78 -48.02
C THR A 393 1.57 7.94 -49.49
N VAL A 394 1.31 9.18 -49.93
CA VAL A 394 1.14 9.52 -51.35
C VAL A 394 2.52 9.82 -51.95
N GLU A 395 3.06 8.90 -52.73
CA GLU A 395 4.39 9.05 -53.36
C GLU A 395 4.35 9.98 -54.57
N LYS A 396 3.26 9.97 -55.34
CA LYS A 396 3.04 10.86 -56.49
C LYS A 396 1.58 11.30 -56.55
N PRO A 397 1.30 12.60 -56.79
CA PRO A 397 2.26 13.70 -56.75
C PRO A 397 2.78 13.99 -55.33
N GLY A 398 2.01 13.65 -54.28
CA GLY A 398 2.40 13.87 -52.87
C GLY A 398 2.35 15.33 -52.41
N HIS A 399 1.86 16.22 -53.28
CA HIS A 399 1.67 17.64 -53.03
C HIS A 399 0.58 18.15 -53.98
N ASP A 400 0.12 19.39 -53.74
CA ASP A 400 -0.82 20.04 -54.63
C ASP A 400 -0.15 20.37 -55.97
N ILE A 401 -0.90 20.16 -57.06
CA ILE A 401 -0.40 20.38 -58.41
C ILE A 401 -1.31 21.30 -59.19
N LYS A 402 -0.73 21.98 -60.19
CA LYS A 402 -1.46 22.77 -61.17
C LYS A 402 -1.30 22.09 -62.52
N ALA A 403 -2.42 21.63 -63.09
CA ALA A 403 -2.42 20.79 -64.29
C ALA A 403 -3.19 21.45 -65.44
N SER A 404 -2.81 21.12 -66.68
CA SER A 404 -3.61 21.52 -67.85
C SER A 404 -4.85 20.64 -68.03
N MET A 405 -5.85 21.11 -68.78
CA MET A 405 -7.07 20.33 -69.05
C MET A 405 -6.84 18.98 -69.73
N LEU A 406 -5.72 18.82 -70.43
CA LEU A 406 -5.35 17.62 -71.18
C LEU A 406 -4.24 16.81 -70.49
N GLU A 407 -3.84 17.21 -69.28
CA GLU A 407 -2.76 16.56 -68.57
C GLU A 407 -3.23 15.29 -67.86
N GLU A 408 -2.36 14.27 -67.83
CA GLU A 408 -2.58 13.04 -67.08
C GLU A 408 -1.82 13.13 -65.76
N VAL A 409 -2.53 13.03 -64.64
CA VAL A 409 -1.92 13.12 -63.32
C VAL A 409 -1.80 11.72 -62.70
N PRO A 410 -0.58 11.19 -62.54
CA PRO A 410 -0.38 9.91 -61.89
C PRO A 410 -0.49 10.04 -60.37
N LEU A 411 -1.39 9.23 -59.79
CA LEU A 411 -1.48 8.99 -58.36
C LEU A 411 -0.79 7.66 -58.03
N LYS A 412 0.21 7.70 -57.16
CA LYS A 412 0.87 6.52 -56.61
C LYS A 412 0.87 6.58 -55.11
N VAL A 413 0.38 5.52 -54.48
CA VAL A 413 0.19 5.45 -53.03
C VAL A 413 0.85 4.20 -52.49
N LYS A 414 1.55 4.38 -51.38
CA LYS A 414 2.18 3.34 -50.59
C LYS A 414 1.46 3.22 -49.25
N VAL A 415 1.15 2.00 -48.86
CA VAL A 415 0.55 1.67 -47.56
C VAL A 415 1.43 0.65 -46.85
N GLU A 416 1.77 0.90 -45.60
CA GLU A 416 2.51 -0.02 -44.74
C GLU A 416 1.66 -0.43 -43.55
N ASP A 417 1.60 -1.73 -43.26
CA ASP A 417 0.75 -2.31 -42.21
C ASP A 417 1.37 -3.62 -41.70
N ASP A 418 1.11 -4.01 -40.44
CA ASP A 418 1.69 -5.19 -39.79
C ASP A 418 0.88 -6.50 -39.96
N PHE A 419 -0.45 -6.41 -40.11
CA PHE A 419 -1.35 -7.56 -40.27
C PHE A 419 -2.13 -7.59 -41.60
N GLY A 420 -1.92 -6.58 -42.43
CA GLY A 420 -2.44 -6.45 -43.78
C GLY A 420 -3.64 -5.51 -43.92
N LEU A 421 -3.96 -5.22 -45.17
CA LEU A 421 -4.94 -4.22 -45.54
C LEU A 421 -6.24 -4.86 -46.05
N SER A 422 -7.40 -4.46 -45.50
CA SER A 422 -8.72 -4.94 -45.93
C SER A 422 -9.27 -4.15 -47.13
N SER A 423 -9.06 -2.83 -47.16
CA SER A 423 -9.46 -1.99 -48.30
C SER A 423 -8.63 -0.72 -48.43
N LEU A 424 -8.42 -0.26 -49.67
CA LEU A 424 -7.88 1.05 -50.01
C LEU A 424 -8.83 1.73 -51.01
N LYS A 425 -9.25 2.96 -50.71
CA LYS A 425 -10.16 3.74 -51.55
C LYS A 425 -9.54 5.10 -51.86
N LEU A 426 -9.68 5.53 -53.10
CA LEU A 426 -9.48 6.92 -53.51
C LEU A 426 -10.82 7.63 -53.46
N ILE A 427 -10.88 8.74 -52.72
CA ILE A 427 -12.05 9.60 -52.70
C ILE A 427 -11.66 10.92 -53.34
N TYR A 428 -12.41 11.36 -54.33
CA TYR A 428 -12.17 12.66 -54.95
C TYR A 428 -13.47 13.40 -55.27
N ASN A 429 -13.40 14.73 -55.23
CA ASN A 429 -14.47 15.64 -55.57
C ASN A 429 -13.99 16.56 -56.70
N LEU A 430 -14.81 16.71 -57.73
CA LEU A 430 -14.61 17.73 -58.76
C LEU A 430 -15.43 18.96 -58.35
N ASN A 431 -14.75 20.03 -57.94
CA ASN A 431 -15.37 21.23 -57.40
C ASN A 431 -16.29 20.93 -56.19
N ASP A 432 -17.54 21.39 -56.25
CA ASP A 432 -18.59 21.19 -55.25
C ASP A 432 -19.40 19.89 -55.46
N LYS A 433 -19.11 19.11 -56.50
CA LYS A 433 -19.86 17.88 -56.83
C LYS A 433 -19.69 16.79 -55.76
N PRO A 434 -20.66 15.85 -55.66
CA PRO A 434 -20.56 14.71 -54.75
C PRO A 434 -19.28 13.90 -54.94
N ALA A 435 -18.78 13.33 -53.85
CA ALA A 435 -17.55 12.55 -53.85
C ALA A 435 -17.69 11.28 -54.69
N ARG A 436 -16.67 11.00 -55.51
CA ARG A 436 -16.51 9.73 -56.21
C ARG A 436 -15.56 8.86 -55.40
N VAL A 437 -15.97 7.61 -55.18
CA VAL A 437 -15.20 6.63 -54.41
C VAL A 437 -14.73 5.53 -55.36
N ILE A 438 -13.42 5.42 -55.54
CA ILE A 438 -12.79 4.40 -56.38
C ILE A 438 -12.04 3.40 -55.49
N PRO A 439 -12.46 2.13 -55.44
CA PRO A 439 -11.66 1.10 -54.78
C PRO A 439 -10.38 0.86 -55.58
N LEU A 440 -9.22 1.04 -54.94
CA LEU A 440 -7.92 0.83 -55.58
C LEU A 440 -7.50 -0.63 -55.39
N LYS A 441 -6.97 -1.22 -56.47
CA LYS A 441 -6.33 -2.53 -56.41
C LYS A 441 -4.93 -2.36 -55.82
N THR A 442 -4.66 -3.07 -54.73
CA THR A 442 -3.35 -3.04 -54.08
C THR A 442 -2.50 -4.21 -54.55
N HIS A 443 -1.21 -3.94 -54.74
CA HIS A 443 -0.20 -4.95 -55.04
C HIS A 443 0.78 -4.99 -53.86
N ARG A 444 0.90 -6.16 -53.23
CA ARG A 444 1.88 -6.38 -52.16
C ARG A 444 3.28 -6.44 -52.78
N LYS A 445 4.15 -5.53 -52.37
CA LYS A 445 5.48 -5.33 -52.96
C LYS A 445 6.59 -5.99 -52.15
N SER A 446 6.47 -6.02 -50.83
CA SER A 446 7.46 -6.62 -49.94
C SER A 446 6.83 -7.06 -48.62
N GLU A 447 7.45 -8.07 -48.00
CA GLU A 447 7.20 -8.53 -46.65
C GLU A 447 8.53 -8.49 -45.89
N LYS A 448 8.59 -7.73 -44.78
CA LYS A 448 9.68 -7.88 -43.81
C LYS A 448 9.16 -8.75 -42.67
N ALA A 449 9.54 -10.02 -42.68
CA ALA A 449 9.09 -10.97 -41.66
C ALA A 449 9.83 -10.75 -40.33
N GLY A 450 9.06 -10.52 -39.27
CA GLY A 450 9.46 -10.70 -37.88
C GLY A 450 8.85 -11.98 -37.30
N ASP A 451 9.29 -12.39 -36.11
CA ASP A 451 8.81 -13.64 -35.49
C ASP A 451 7.31 -13.62 -35.12
N PHE A 452 6.72 -12.44 -34.92
CA PHE A 452 5.33 -12.24 -34.46
C PHE A 452 4.56 -11.09 -35.15
N TYR A 453 5.24 -10.25 -35.94
CA TYR A 453 4.65 -9.19 -36.76
C TYR A 453 5.44 -9.12 -38.07
N SER A 454 4.80 -8.76 -39.17
CA SER A 454 5.48 -8.60 -40.46
C SER A 454 5.06 -7.29 -41.10
N VAL A 455 6.00 -6.43 -41.49
CA VAL A 455 5.61 -5.20 -42.18
C VAL A 455 5.32 -5.52 -43.64
N HIS A 456 4.07 -5.34 -44.02
CA HIS A 456 3.52 -5.54 -45.35
C HIS A 456 3.50 -4.19 -46.10
N GLU A 457 4.22 -4.11 -47.22
CA GLU A 457 4.15 -2.94 -48.11
C GLU A 457 3.16 -3.21 -49.25
N PHE A 458 2.13 -2.37 -49.37
CA PHE A 458 1.17 -2.36 -50.47
C PHE A 458 1.35 -1.10 -51.32
N VAL A 459 1.25 -1.25 -52.64
CA VAL A 459 1.27 -0.13 -53.60
C VAL A 459 0.00 -0.16 -54.42
N ALA A 460 -0.59 1.03 -54.63
CA ALA A 460 -1.68 1.23 -55.55
C ALA A 460 -1.40 2.42 -56.46
N GLU A 461 -1.88 2.33 -57.71
CA GLU A 461 -1.71 3.34 -58.73
C GLU A 461 -3.07 3.70 -59.34
N TYR A 462 -3.25 4.96 -59.66
CA TYR A 462 -4.42 5.50 -60.37
C TYR A 462 -3.96 6.65 -61.27
N MET A 463 -4.68 6.89 -62.36
CA MET A 463 -4.38 7.99 -63.28
C MET A 463 -5.61 8.89 -63.40
N PHE A 464 -5.45 10.17 -63.12
CA PHE A 464 -6.49 11.15 -63.44
C PHE A 464 -6.33 11.59 -64.89
N TYR A 465 -7.24 11.14 -65.75
CA TYR A 465 -7.40 11.65 -67.11
C TYR A 465 -8.27 12.91 -67.04
N LEU A 466 -7.64 14.09 -66.99
CA LEU A 466 -8.37 15.36 -66.85
C LEU A 466 -9.27 15.65 -68.06
N GLU A 467 -8.89 15.18 -69.23
CA GLU A 467 -9.71 15.24 -70.45
C GLU A 467 -11.07 14.54 -70.29
N ASP A 468 -11.07 13.34 -69.71
CA ASP A 468 -12.30 12.54 -69.47
C ASP A 468 -13.24 13.21 -68.46
N LEU A 469 -12.66 13.98 -67.53
CA LEU A 469 -13.41 14.74 -66.54
C LEU A 469 -13.98 16.04 -67.11
N LYS A 470 -13.61 16.41 -68.35
CA LYS A 470 -14.05 17.62 -69.08
C LYS A 470 -13.85 18.91 -68.27
N VAL A 471 -12.76 18.96 -67.51
CA VAL A 471 -12.45 20.10 -66.65
C VAL A 471 -12.18 21.36 -67.46
N GLN A 472 -12.57 22.50 -66.92
CA GLN A 472 -12.31 23.83 -67.47
C GLN A 472 -11.31 24.59 -66.60
N PRO A 473 -10.66 25.65 -67.11
CA PRO A 473 -9.82 26.51 -66.29
C PRO A 473 -10.62 27.11 -65.13
N GLY A 474 -10.11 27.00 -63.90
CA GLY A 474 -10.82 27.38 -62.68
C GLY A 474 -11.50 26.21 -61.95
N ASP A 475 -11.62 25.05 -62.60
CA ASP A 475 -11.99 23.81 -61.90
C ASP A 475 -10.82 23.28 -61.07
N PHE A 476 -11.14 22.50 -60.05
CA PHE A 476 -10.16 21.77 -59.27
C PHE A 476 -10.69 20.42 -58.81
N ILE A 477 -9.77 19.50 -58.55
CA ILE A 477 -10.06 18.22 -57.93
C ILE A 477 -9.46 18.22 -56.54
N THR A 478 -10.28 17.93 -55.53
CA THR A 478 -9.78 17.55 -54.21
C THR A 478 -9.76 16.03 -54.10
N TYR A 479 -8.71 15.46 -53.55
CA TYR A 479 -8.63 14.02 -53.32
C TYR A 479 -7.90 13.66 -52.03
N TYR A 480 -8.26 12.53 -51.47
CA TYR A 480 -7.58 11.88 -50.35
C TYR A 480 -7.80 10.37 -50.46
N LEU A 481 -7.04 9.60 -49.68
CA LEU A 481 -7.18 8.14 -49.63
C LEU A 481 -7.64 7.70 -48.26
N GLU A 482 -8.40 6.62 -48.24
CA GLU A 482 -8.85 5.92 -47.05
C GLU A 482 -8.34 4.48 -47.08
N ALA A 483 -7.63 4.08 -46.02
CA ALA A 483 -7.20 2.72 -45.77
C ALA A 483 -7.94 2.14 -44.58
N ARG A 484 -8.24 0.84 -44.66
CA ARG A 484 -8.71 0.04 -43.53
C ARG A 484 -7.81 -1.15 -43.33
N ASP A 485 -7.36 -1.30 -42.11
CA ASP A 485 -6.71 -2.50 -41.58
C ASP A 485 -7.70 -3.69 -41.60
N ASN A 486 -7.16 -4.91 -41.55
CA ASN A 486 -7.88 -6.14 -41.28
C ASN A 486 -8.44 -6.23 -39.85
N SER A 487 -7.77 -5.64 -38.85
CA SER A 487 -8.19 -5.69 -37.44
C SER A 487 -9.47 -4.90 -37.16
N GLN A 488 -9.69 -3.87 -37.97
CA GLN A 488 -10.78 -2.93 -37.82
C GLN A 488 -12.12 -3.57 -38.22
N ALA A 489 -13.12 -3.42 -37.36
CA ALA A 489 -14.49 -3.76 -37.69
C ALA A 489 -14.95 -2.96 -38.93
N GLU A 490 -15.88 -3.52 -39.71
CA GLU A 490 -16.38 -2.87 -40.94
C GLU A 490 -16.97 -1.47 -40.72
N ASN A 491 -17.38 -1.16 -39.48
CA ASN A 491 -17.92 0.13 -39.05
C ASN A 491 -16.89 1.06 -38.39
N ALA A 492 -15.63 0.64 -38.25
CA ALA A 492 -14.56 1.50 -37.76
C ALA A 492 -14.23 2.59 -38.80
N GLU A 493 -13.76 3.73 -38.31
CA GLU A 493 -13.35 4.81 -39.18
C GLU A 493 -12.04 4.46 -39.88
N PRO A 494 -12.00 4.60 -41.22
CA PRO A 494 -10.77 4.39 -41.97
C PRO A 494 -9.73 5.45 -41.61
N ILE A 495 -8.47 5.12 -41.86
CA ILE A 495 -7.38 6.07 -41.77
C ILE A 495 -7.32 6.83 -43.08
N SER A 496 -7.28 8.16 -42.99
CA SER A 496 -7.26 9.02 -44.17
C SER A 496 -5.95 9.79 -44.34
N THR A 497 -5.52 9.99 -45.58
CA THR A 497 -4.44 10.92 -45.90
C THR A 497 -4.85 12.37 -45.64
N ASP A 498 -3.91 13.28 -45.82
CA ASP A 498 -4.24 14.69 -46.00
C ASP A 498 -4.99 14.88 -47.33
N ILE A 499 -5.67 16.02 -47.46
CA ILE A 499 -6.40 16.40 -48.66
C ILE A 499 -5.45 17.12 -49.63
N PHE A 500 -5.48 16.72 -50.89
CA PHE A 500 -4.62 17.26 -51.95
C PHE A 500 -5.46 17.88 -53.05
N PHE A 501 -4.89 18.85 -53.75
CA PHE A 501 -5.56 19.63 -54.79
C PHE A 501 -4.88 19.46 -56.16
N ILE A 502 -5.70 19.28 -57.19
CA ILE A 502 -5.31 19.39 -58.60
C ILE A 502 -6.06 20.59 -59.18
N GLU A 503 -5.39 21.72 -59.31
CA GLU A 503 -5.97 22.95 -59.84
C GLU A 503 -5.82 22.99 -61.37
N VAL A 504 -6.91 23.20 -62.09
CA VAL A 504 -6.91 23.22 -63.56
C VAL A 504 -6.64 24.63 -64.06
N ARG A 505 -5.50 24.81 -64.71
CA ARG A 505 -5.05 26.09 -65.26
C ARG A 505 -5.21 26.16 -66.78
N PRO A 506 -5.42 27.35 -67.36
CA PRO A 506 -5.50 27.50 -68.81
C PRO A 506 -4.15 27.24 -69.49
N PHE A 507 -4.18 26.55 -70.63
CA PHE A 507 -3.00 26.08 -71.38
C PHE A 507 -2.07 27.23 -71.85
N GLU A 508 -2.60 28.42 -72.15
CA GLU A 508 -1.80 29.58 -72.59
C GLU A 508 -0.78 30.07 -71.54
N GLN A 509 -0.86 29.61 -70.28
CA GLN A 509 0.03 30.04 -69.20
C GLN A 509 1.49 29.62 -69.37
N GLU A 510 1.79 28.46 -69.99
CA GLU A 510 3.19 28.03 -70.20
C GLU A 510 3.93 28.92 -71.21
N PHE A 511 3.21 29.47 -72.19
CA PHE A 511 3.81 30.27 -73.25
C PHE A 511 4.17 31.70 -72.81
N TYR A 512 3.35 32.33 -71.95
CA TYR A 512 3.60 33.69 -71.48
C TYR A 512 4.54 33.79 -70.26
N GLN A 513 4.52 32.80 -69.35
CA GLN A 513 5.47 32.78 -68.22
C GLN A 513 6.93 32.57 -68.67
N ALA A 514 7.15 31.86 -69.78
CA ALA A 514 8.48 31.66 -70.35
C ALA A 514 9.09 32.93 -70.99
N LEU A 515 8.28 33.91 -71.39
CA LEU A 515 8.75 35.18 -71.97
C LEU A 515 8.98 36.29 -70.94
N SER A 516 8.36 36.23 -69.75
CA SER A 516 8.56 37.23 -68.70
C SER A 516 9.71 36.84 -67.76
N GLN A 517 10.96 36.99 -68.20
CA GLN A 517 12.14 37.03 -67.32
C GLN A 517 12.11 38.34 -66.51
N GLY A 518 11.42 38.31 -65.37
CA GLY A 518 11.36 39.42 -64.42
C GLY A 518 10.59 38.97 -63.20
N GLY A 519 11.30 38.64 -62.13
CA GLY A 519 10.73 38.07 -60.91
C GLY A 519 9.68 38.99 -60.29
N MET A 520 8.43 38.55 -60.36
CA MET A 520 7.28 38.92 -59.52
C MET A 520 6.15 37.95 -59.91
N SER A 521 6.25 36.68 -59.50
CA SER A 521 5.29 35.63 -59.83
C SER A 521 4.21 35.40 -58.75
N GLY A 522 3.89 36.41 -57.96
CA GLY A 522 2.78 36.39 -57.00
C GLY A 522 1.60 37.20 -57.55
N GLY A 523 0.77 36.60 -58.40
CA GLY A 523 -0.33 37.30 -59.06
C GLY A 523 -1.49 37.65 -58.11
N MET A 524 -1.67 38.95 -57.85
CA MET A 524 -2.88 39.80 -57.95
C MET A 524 -4.31 39.34 -57.56
N GLY A 525 -4.53 38.09 -57.16
CA GLY A 525 -5.84 37.55 -56.79
C GLY A 525 -5.75 36.21 -56.05
N GLY A 526 -4.62 35.50 -56.19
CA GLY A 526 -4.35 34.19 -55.59
C GLY A 526 -4.45 34.12 -54.07
N ARG A 527 -4.42 35.26 -53.36
CA ARG A 527 -4.38 35.28 -51.89
C ARG A 527 -5.74 34.88 -51.29
N LEU A 528 -6.87 35.23 -51.92
CA LEU A 528 -8.19 34.80 -51.45
C LEU A 528 -8.41 33.30 -51.65
N SER A 529 -8.13 32.78 -52.85
CA SER A 529 -8.27 31.35 -53.12
C SER A 529 -7.30 30.52 -52.27
N THR A 530 -6.06 31.00 -52.07
CA THR A 530 -5.09 30.35 -51.18
C THR A 530 -5.62 30.31 -49.75
N THR A 531 -6.17 31.40 -49.23
CA THR A 531 -6.77 31.43 -47.88
C THR A 531 -7.97 30.47 -47.79
N GLN A 532 -8.85 30.44 -48.80
CA GLN A 532 -9.98 29.50 -48.82
C GLN A 532 -9.51 28.04 -48.85
N LYS A 533 -8.43 27.74 -49.59
CA LYS A 533 -7.82 26.42 -49.65
C LYS A 533 -7.20 26.01 -48.31
N GLU A 534 -6.53 26.93 -47.63
CA GLU A 534 -6.03 26.73 -46.27
C GLU A 534 -7.17 26.42 -45.29
N ILE A 535 -8.31 27.12 -45.41
CA ILE A 535 -9.51 26.84 -44.62
C ILE A 535 -10.04 25.42 -44.91
N ILE A 536 -10.21 25.02 -46.18
CA ILE A 536 -10.65 23.65 -46.53
C ILE A 536 -9.70 22.61 -45.92
N THR A 537 -8.40 22.86 -45.99
CA THR A 537 -7.36 21.97 -45.45
C THR A 537 -7.44 21.91 -43.93
N ALA A 538 -7.67 23.03 -43.25
CA ALA A 538 -7.86 23.09 -41.81
C ALA A 538 -9.15 22.38 -41.36
N THR A 539 -10.28 22.62 -42.04
CA THR A 539 -11.56 21.94 -41.82
C THR A 539 -11.42 20.42 -41.98
N TRP A 540 -10.71 19.97 -43.01
CA TRP A 540 -10.40 18.55 -43.21
C TRP A 540 -9.54 17.96 -42.07
N ASN A 541 -8.47 18.66 -41.71
CA ASN A 541 -7.54 18.20 -40.68
C ASN A 541 -8.18 18.14 -39.29
N LEU A 542 -9.05 19.10 -38.96
CA LEU A 542 -9.81 19.09 -37.71
C LEU A 542 -10.79 17.92 -37.70
N LYS A 543 -11.52 17.69 -38.79
CA LYS A 543 -12.44 16.55 -38.93
C LYS A 543 -11.72 15.20 -38.76
N LYS A 544 -10.57 15.02 -39.40
CA LYS A 544 -9.75 13.80 -39.29
C LYS A 544 -9.32 13.50 -37.85
N LYS A 545 -9.14 14.54 -37.02
CA LYS A 545 -8.68 14.43 -35.63
C LYS A 545 -9.81 14.56 -34.60
N GLU A 546 -11.06 14.72 -35.02
CA GLU A 546 -12.20 15.01 -34.15
C GLU A 546 -12.31 14.07 -32.94
N LYS A 547 -12.11 12.76 -33.14
CA LYS A 547 -12.17 11.76 -32.06
C LYS A 547 -10.91 11.62 -31.21
N GLN A 548 -9.79 12.19 -31.66
CA GLN A 548 -8.50 12.14 -30.99
C GLN A 548 -8.28 13.36 -30.09
N LEU A 549 -8.89 14.49 -30.46
CA LEU A 549 -8.79 15.75 -29.71
C LEU A 549 -9.68 15.72 -28.47
N ASN A 550 -9.26 16.45 -27.44
CA ASN A 550 -10.13 16.75 -26.31
C ASN A 550 -11.16 17.83 -26.70
N SER A 551 -12.18 18.01 -25.86
CA SER A 551 -13.27 18.95 -26.17
C SER A 551 -12.79 20.39 -26.36
N ASP A 552 -11.81 20.85 -25.57
CA ASP A 552 -11.35 22.24 -25.62
C ASP A 552 -10.52 22.50 -26.89
N GLU A 553 -9.61 21.59 -27.24
CA GLU A 553 -8.80 21.65 -28.47
C GLU A 553 -9.66 21.62 -29.74
N PHE A 554 -10.76 20.85 -29.72
CA PHE A 554 -11.70 20.80 -30.83
C PHE A 554 -12.44 22.14 -31.01
N GLU A 555 -12.94 22.71 -29.91
CA GLU A 555 -13.66 24.00 -29.95
C GLU A 555 -12.72 25.15 -30.38
N ASP A 556 -11.49 25.19 -29.87
CA ASP A 556 -10.49 26.19 -30.26
C ASP A 556 -10.17 26.11 -31.76
N GLY A 557 -9.96 24.89 -32.27
CA GLY A 557 -9.74 24.65 -33.70
C GLY A 557 -10.93 25.07 -34.56
N LEU A 558 -12.15 24.72 -34.14
CA LEU A 558 -13.38 25.10 -34.84
C LEU A 558 -13.57 26.62 -34.85
N GLN A 559 -13.31 27.29 -33.72
CA GLN A 559 -13.39 28.74 -33.61
C GLN A 559 -12.38 29.42 -34.54
N ALA A 560 -11.14 28.96 -34.58
CA ALA A 560 -10.11 29.51 -35.46
C ALA A 560 -10.48 29.39 -36.95
N ILE A 561 -11.07 28.26 -37.35
CA ILE A 561 -11.56 28.05 -38.73
C ILE A 561 -12.74 28.97 -39.03
N THR A 562 -13.70 29.08 -38.11
CA THR A 562 -14.88 29.93 -38.25
C THR A 562 -14.50 31.41 -38.36
N GLU A 563 -13.55 31.86 -37.54
CA GLU A 563 -12.98 33.21 -37.58
C GLU A 563 -12.25 33.45 -38.90
N SER A 564 -11.41 32.51 -39.35
CA SER A 564 -10.71 32.60 -40.64
C SER A 564 -11.68 32.70 -41.82
N GLN A 565 -12.76 31.89 -41.82
CA GLN A 565 -13.80 31.93 -42.84
C GLN A 565 -14.61 33.23 -42.79
N THR A 566 -14.88 33.77 -41.60
CA THR A 566 -15.56 35.07 -41.41
C THR A 566 -14.72 36.22 -41.92
N ASN A 567 -13.43 36.21 -41.59
CA ASN A 567 -12.45 37.19 -42.03
C ASN A 567 -12.32 37.17 -43.55
N LEU A 568 -12.13 35.99 -44.15
CA LEU A 568 -12.05 35.84 -45.61
C LEU A 568 -13.31 36.36 -46.31
N LYS A 569 -14.50 36.03 -45.77
CA LYS A 569 -15.77 36.53 -46.30
C LYS A 569 -15.81 38.07 -46.25
N THR A 570 -15.44 38.66 -45.12
CA THR A 570 -15.42 40.13 -44.93
C THR A 570 -14.47 40.82 -45.89
N VAL A 571 -13.26 40.28 -46.09
CA VAL A 571 -12.31 40.80 -47.10
C VAL A 571 -12.91 40.72 -48.49
N THR A 572 -13.52 39.60 -48.83
CA THR A 572 -14.13 39.40 -50.16
C THR A 572 -15.28 40.38 -50.39
N GLU A 573 -16.11 40.64 -49.38
CA GLU A 573 -17.17 41.67 -49.41
C GLU A 573 -16.60 43.09 -49.60
N ASN A 574 -15.57 43.45 -48.83
CA ASN A 574 -14.91 44.76 -48.92
C ASN A 574 -14.31 44.99 -50.31
N VAL A 575 -13.64 43.98 -50.87
CA VAL A 575 -13.04 44.08 -52.19
C VAL A 575 -14.12 44.24 -53.26
N LEU A 576 -15.20 43.45 -53.19
CA LEU A 576 -16.33 43.59 -54.09
C LEU A 576 -16.95 45.00 -54.03
N GLN A 577 -17.09 45.56 -52.82
CA GLN A 577 -17.58 46.92 -52.62
C GLN A 577 -16.65 47.97 -53.24
N GLN A 578 -15.33 47.85 -53.04
CA GLN A 578 -14.34 48.77 -53.59
C GLN A 578 -14.25 48.68 -55.11
N MET A 579 -14.32 47.47 -55.69
CA MET A 579 -14.39 47.25 -57.13
C MET A 579 -15.61 47.97 -57.74
N ASN A 580 -16.77 47.86 -57.10
CA ASN A 580 -18.00 48.53 -57.54
C ASN A 580 -17.89 50.06 -57.42
N GLN A 581 -17.33 50.58 -56.32
CA GLN A 581 -17.15 52.02 -56.11
C GLN A 581 -16.18 52.66 -57.12
N ARG A 582 -15.08 51.96 -57.43
CA ARG A 582 -14.05 52.45 -58.36
C ARG A 582 -14.45 52.30 -59.83
N SER A 583 -15.63 51.72 -60.12
CA SER A 583 -16.09 51.42 -61.49
C SER A 583 -15.01 50.71 -62.31
N MET A 584 -14.23 49.85 -61.65
CA MET A 584 -12.94 49.36 -62.16
C MET A 584 -13.11 48.44 -63.39
N PHE A 585 -14.33 47.96 -63.61
CA PHE A 585 -14.76 47.23 -64.79
C PHE A 585 -16.03 47.89 -65.35
N THR A 586 -15.91 48.52 -66.52
CA THR A 586 -17.06 49.07 -67.26
C THR A 586 -17.86 47.94 -67.90
N ARG A 587 -19.08 48.24 -68.34
CA ARG A 587 -20.08 47.33 -68.97
C ARG A 587 -19.55 46.50 -70.17
N GLU A 588 -18.34 46.79 -70.68
CA GLU A 588 -17.65 46.03 -71.73
C GLU A 588 -16.69 44.93 -71.20
N SER A 589 -16.29 44.96 -69.92
CA SER A 589 -15.44 43.91 -69.30
C SER A 589 -16.23 42.73 -68.69
N GLY A 590 -17.52 42.62 -69.03
CA GLY A 590 -18.40 41.51 -68.68
C GLY A 590 -19.20 41.69 -67.38
N PRO A 591 -20.53 41.43 -67.38
CA PRO A 591 -21.37 41.37 -66.18
C PRO A 591 -21.12 40.14 -65.26
N ASP A 592 -19.94 39.51 -65.34
CA ASP A 592 -19.70 38.15 -64.84
C ASP A 592 -18.87 38.11 -63.53
N LEU A 593 -17.83 38.95 -63.39
CA LEU A 593 -16.95 38.95 -62.20
C LEU A 593 -17.66 39.29 -60.88
N THR A 594 -18.51 40.33 -60.87
CA THR A 594 -19.27 40.72 -59.67
C THR A 594 -20.20 39.59 -59.22
N THR A 595 -20.77 38.86 -60.18
CA THR A 595 -21.64 37.69 -59.94
C THR A 595 -20.85 36.56 -59.30
N ILE A 596 -19.65 36.27 -59.81
CA ILE A 596 -18.77 35.23 -59.28
C ILE A 596 -18.36 35.52 -57.84
N TYR A 597 -17.96 36.76 -57.52
CA TYR A 597 -17.64 37.13 -56.13
C TYR A 597 -18.88 37.05 -55.20
N PHE A 598 -20.07 37.42 -55.69
CA PHE A 598 -21.30 37.27 -54.93
C PHE A 598 -21.60 35.80 -54.61
N GLU A 599 -21.48 34.91 -55.61
CA GLU A 599 -21.64 33.46 -55.41
C GLU A 599 -20.58 32.88 -54.46
N ALA A 600 -19.35 33.39 -54.50
CA ALA A 600 -18.31 33.02 -53.55
C ALA A 600 -18.71 33.41 -52.12
N ILE A 601 -19.15 34.65 -51.90
CA ILE A 601 -19.59 35.14 -50.59
C ILE A 601 -20.81 34.37 -50.06
N GLU A 602 -21.76 34.04 -50.93
CA GLU A 602 -22.92 33.21 -50.57
C GLU A 602 -22.46 31.81 -50.10
N ALA A 603 -21.56 31.17 -50.85
CA ALA A 603 -21.00 29.88 -50.48
C ALA A 603 -20.20 29.94 -49.17
N MET A 604 -19.41 31.00 -48.93
CA MET A 604 -18.74 31.22 -47.64
C MET A 604 -19.74 31.39 -46.48
N SER A 605 -20.89 32.03 -46.75
CA SER A 605 -21.95 32.19 -45.74
C SER A 605 -22.59 30.84 -45.40
N ASP A 606 -22.80 29.98 -46.38
CA ASP A 606 -23.32 28.64 -46.15
C ASP A 606 -22.31 27.75 -45.41
N ALA A 607 -21.01 27.90 -45.69
CA ALA A 607 -19.96 27.25 -44.92
C ALA A 607 -19.97 27.68 -43.45
N LEU A 608 -20.10 28.98 -43.17
CA LEU A 608 -20.17 29.50 -41.81
C LEU A 608 -21.36 28.92 -41.03
N LYS A 609 -22.53 28.80 -41.64
CA LYS A 609 -23.70 28.16 -40.99
C LYS A 609 -23.40 26.73 -40.54
N GLU A 610 -22.74 25.95 -41.40
CA GLU A 610 -22.39 24.57 -41.07
C GLU A 610 -21.29 24.50 -39.99
N LEU A 611 -20.31 25.40 -40.03
CA LEU A 611 -19.26 25.50 -39.00
C LEU A 611 -19.83 25.91 -37.63
N GLU A 612 -20.74 26.89 -37.59
CA GLU A 612 -21.45 27.31 -36.38
C GLU A 612 -22.32 26.17 -35.79
N ASP A 613 -22.92 25.35 -36.66
CA ASP A 613 -23.64 24.13 -36.31
C ASP A 613 -22.72 22.95 -35.91
N LYS A 614 -21.40 23.15 -35.89
CA LYS A 614 -20.35 22.13 -35.61
C LYS A 614 -20.34 20.97 -36.61
N LYS A 615 -20.78 21.19 -37.85
CA LYS A 615 -20.85 20.20 -38.92
C LYS A 615 -19.70 20.36 -39.90
N LEU A 616 -18.49 19.94 -39.50
CA LEU A 616 -17.29 20.02 -40.34
C LEU A 616 -17.46 19.36 -41.72
N GLN A 617 -18.09 18.19 -41.76
CA GLN A 617 -18.35 17.49 -43.03
C GLN A 617 -19.35 18.25 -43.93
N GLY A 618 -20.31 18.96 -43.31
CA GLY A 618 -21.29 19.79 -44.01
C GLY A 618 -20.64 21.03 -44.63
N ALA A 619 -19.69 21.66 -43.92
CA ALA A 619 -18.99 22.86 -44.35
C ALA A 619 -18.07 22.67 -45.57
N LEU A 620 -17.46 21.49 -45.72
CA LEU A 620 -16.51 21.24 -46.82
C LEU A 620 -17.11 21.43 -48.23
N ALA A 621 -18.41 21.17 -48.43
CA ALA A 621 -19.06 21.37 -49.73
C ALA A 621 -19.21 22.85 -50.12
N PRO A 622 -19.82 23.72 -49.29
CA PRO A 622 -19.86 25.16 -49.55
C PRO A 622 -18.47 25.81 -49.56
N GLU A 623 -17.51 25.37 -48.74
CA GLU A 623 -16.12 25.86 -48.82
C GLU A 623 -15.48 25.57 -50.20
N ARG A 624 -15.66 24.34 -50.73
CA ARG A 624 -15.19 23.98 -52.08
C ARG A 624 -15.88 24.82 -53.16
N LYS A 625 -17.17 25.11 -53.01
CA LYS A 625 -17.90 25.99 -53.93
C LYS A 625 -17.34 27.41 -53.90
N ALA A 626 -17.07 27.97 -52.71
CA ALA A 626 -16.43 29.26 -52.56
C ALA A 626 -15.04 29.27 -53.24
N TYR A 627 -14.23 28.23 -53.02
CA TYR A 627 -12.93 28.10 -53.65
C TYR A 627 -13.01 28.03 -55.18
N GLN A 628 -13.96 27.26 -55.74
CA GLN A 628 -14.21 27.20 -57.18
C GLN A 628 -14.47 28.60 -57.74
N LYS A 629 -15.35 29.37 -57.08
CA LYS A 629 -15.74 30.70 -57.53
C LYS A 629 -14.57 31.69 -57.45
N LEU A 630 -13.74 31.61 -56.42
CA LEU A 630 -12.53 32.43 -56.33
C LEU A 630 -11.54 32.08 -57.46
N LEU A 631 -11.33 30.80 -57.76
CA LEU A 631 -10.48 30.38 -58.88
C LEU A 631 -11.05 30.83 -60.24
N GLU A 632 -12.37 30.77 -60.43
CA GLU A 632 -13.06 31.27 -61.61
C GLU A 632 -12.85 32.79 -61.78
N ALA A 633 -13.00 33.56 -60.69
CA ALA A 633 -12.73 35.00 -60.69
C ALA A 633 -11.27 35.32 -61.03
N GLU A 634 -10.31 34.58 -60.47
CA GLU A 634 -8.90 34.75 -60.79
C GLU A 634 -8.58 34.43 -62.26
N ALA A 635 -9.17 33.37 -62.80
CA ALA A 635 -9.02 33.00 -64.20
C ALA A 635 -9.54 34.12 -65.12
N GLN A 636 -10.73 34.66 -64.81
CA GLN A 636 -11.33 35.78 -65.57
C GLN A 636 -10.50 37.07 -65.47
N ILE A 637 -10.04 37.45 -64.28
CA ILE A 637 -9.16 38.62 -64.09
C ILE A 637 -7.91 38.48 -64.96
N LYS A 638 -7.29 37.29 -64.95
CA LYS A 638 -6.09 37.00 -65.72
C LYS A 638 -6.35 37.01 -67.23
N GLU A 639 -7.51 36.54 -67.68
CA GLU A 639 -7.90 36.63 -69.08
C GLU A 639 -8.04 38.09 -69.54
N ILE A 640 -8.73 38.92 -68.73
CA ILE A 640 -8.84 40.37 -68.99
C ILE A 640 -7.45 41.03 -69.07
N GLN A 641 -6.52 40.64 -68.21
CA GLN A 641 -5.12 41.13 -68.26
C GLN A 641 -4.46 40.79 -69.59
N VAL A 642 -4.54 39.52 -70.02
CA VAL A 642 -3.92 39.07 -71.28
C VAL A 642 -4.57 39.78 -72.48
N GLN A 643 -5.89 39.93 -72.49
CA GLN A 643 -6.60 40.64 -73.55
C GLN A 643 -6.21 42.13 -73.60
N ARG A 644 -6.16 42.83 -72.47
CA ARG A 644 -5.74 44.25 -72.41
C ARG A 644 -4.27 44.45 -72.79
N ALA A 645 -3.39 43.55 -72.34
CA ALA A 645 -1.97 43.56 -72.71
C ALA A 645 -1.76 43.39 -74.22
N ARG A 646 -2.59 42.57 -74.90
CA ARG A 646 -2.58 42.43 -76.36
C ARG A 646 -3.06 43.68 -77.10
N VAL A 647 -3.92 44.51 -76.50
CA VAL A 647 -4.57 45.66 -77.16
C VAL A 647 -3.87 47.01 -76.91
N GLN A 648 -3.36 47.29 -75.70
CA GLN A 648 -2.82 48.62 -75.33
C GLN A 648 -1.30 48.66 -75.06
N GLY A 649 -0.60 47.52 -75.13
CA GLY A 649 0.80 47.42 -74.70
C GLY A 649 0.97 47.58 -73.18
N LEU A 650 2.22 47.49 -72.70
CA LEU A 650 2.61 47.41 -71.28
C LEU A 650 2.10 48.56 -70.38
N ALA A 651 1.62 49.67 -70.95
CA ALA A 651 1.12 50.83 -70.18
C ALA A 651 -0.33 50.67 -69.67
N GLY A 652 -1.09 49.67 -70.14
CA GLY A 652 -2.48 49.41 -69.73
C GLY A 652 -2.66 48.53 -68.48
N ALA A 653 -1.57 48.10 -67.83
CA ALA A 653 -1.61 47.17 -66.69
C ALA A 653 -1.88 47.83 -65.32
N ALA A 654 -1.80 49.17 -65.23
CA ALA A 654 -1.80 49.90 -63.95
C ALA A 654 -3.10 49.80 -63.13
N SER A 655 -4.27 49.61 -63.75
CA SER A 655 -5.56 49.53 -63.03
C SER A 655 -5.79 48.19 -62.34
N LEU A 656 -4.96 47.17 -62.60
CA LEU A 656 -5.13 45.82 -62.05
C LEU A 656 -4.16 45.58 -60.89
N ASP A 657 -2.94 46.16 -60.93
CA ASP A 657 -2.04 46.24 -59.76
C ASP A 657 -2.74 46.88 -58.54
N GLU A 658 -3.68 47.80 -58.82
CA GLU A 658 -4.53 48.44 -57.83
C GLU A 658 -5.46 47.44 -57.11
N VAL A 659 -6.00 46.42 -57.81
CA VAL A 659 -6.81 45.35 -57.19
C VAL A 659 -5.96 44.48 -56.28
N ALA A 660 -4.73 44.16 -56.70
CA ALA A 660 -3.75 43.46 -55.86
C ALA A 660 -3.52 44.17 -54.54
N GLN A 661 -3.25 45.48 -54.64
CA GLN A 661 -2.99 46.32 -53.48
C GLN A 661 -4.21 46.40 -52.57
N LEU A 662 -5.43 46.47 -53.14
CA LEU A 662 -6.65 46.41 -52.33
C LEU A 662 -6.76 45.11 -51.53
N PHE A 663 -6.42 43.96 -52.13
CA PHE A 663 -6.41 42.68 -51.41
C PHE A 663 -5.35 42.65 -50.31
N GLU A 664 -4.14 43.13 -50.60
CA GLU A 664 -3.03 43.19 -49.64
C GLU A 664 -3.43 44.07 -48.44
N ASP A 665 -3.96 45.27 -48.71
CA ASP A 665 -4.36 46.26 -47.71
C ASP A 665 -5.50 45.74 -46.81
N GLU A 666 -6.54 45.14 -47.38
CA GLU A 666 -7.66 44.60 -46.59
C GLU A 666 -7.24 43.39 -45.75
N MET A 667 -6.37 42.52 -46.27
CA MET A 667 -5.85 41.39 -45.49
C MET A 667 -4.94 41.84 -44.35
N ASP A 668 -4.12 42.87 -44.56
CA ASP A 668 -3.21 43.37 -43.53
C ASP A 668 -3.94 44.17 -42.44
N LYS A 669 -5.12 44.74 -42.74
CA LYS A 669 -6.02 45.30 -41.71
C LYS A 669 -6.57 44.26 -40.74
N LEU A 670 -6.66 43.00 -41.14
CA LEU A 670 -7.17 41.91 -40.27
C LEU A 670 -6.07 41.22 -39.46
N LYS A 671 -4.79 41.45 -39.79
CA LYS A 671 -3.65 40.94 -39.00
C LYS A 671 -3.31 41.82 -37.80
N ASN A 672 -3.79 43.06 -37.79
CA ASN A 672 -3.58 44.06 -36.73
C ASN A 672 -4.86 44.22 -35.92
#